data_AF-L0AKB9-F1
#
_entry.id   AF-L0AKB9-F1
#
_cell.length_a   1.000
_cell.length_b   1.000
_cell.length_c   1.000
_cell.angle_alpha   90.00
_cell.angle_beta   90.00
_cell.angle_gamma   90.00
#
_symmetry.space_group_name_H-M   'P 1'
#
loop_
_entity.id
_entity.type
_entity.pdbx_description
1 polymer ?
#
loop_
_entity_poly.entity_id
_entity_poly.type
_entity_poly.pdbx_seq_one_letter_code
_entity_poly.pdbx_strand_id
1 'polypeptide(L)'
;MGYGLDISPSAIRSATERSGEPVVESAAPPVASLEGRVPFDRGVFDDDTDAEALLEAALPDLLEGEKREERQEREDSDRVRYATPEPLAADDVSSVGHRETIESVLAGHGFEPTPIGKGFAVVYDQLSDDNYTGIGICIERQRTSFSLAYYGVPSRSFSIARGSTWVVDRVATETDYSPSTVRETLETFELDPETTGELEGAIADAYDELVGELVDVLADHADDGTLQDGVAVPIAIGGDGVVDGLEYLVGGRIDAAGLPLSIRGVRLADEPAESAVRGAFAAARDDIDAGTSAWPAETNVESTESADGTDVSDADDGAEPDADKNGITDSSGESISFDDATVVNGSGSAGRNRANDALDSLLDQLSAHEERLEAIDEEADAIRTDLVALEDRAASSEQMAKLDDRLTTVADDLATVEEQTIENVTDALDALEVDLASLDADFAGLSETVADLEPLEDDLEELSDRVVDLANDAETFETELGALEETVAKHGDQFDEHDERLGDHDGRLEDHDGRLDNYDGRLEDHDGRLEDYDGRLDKHDGRLDDHDGRLDDHDGRIDDHDERFDDHDERFDDHDGRLDDHDERFDDHDGRLDDHDERFDDHDGRLDDHDERFDDHDGRLAEASDRIGDLSATIEDVPEQLKTIESDTKALESDVETLEDSVAEHGTRLERQDDTIEATTERVTALSGTVDETTARLEVVADETTSLESDVETLEGVLGDVDDRVAEFAERVDEQDGRIDDVDGKIADLTDDIEAISTAIESLGSLEADLEEVTETVVALESLESRFDELSEAVDDIEPLETDLEELSATVTDLESSLGDDLDEVTSRLESVAGNVEALEGDLDGFETQVSEFDDRFDAQDARIDGVSGRLSELSERAESIESSLANDVDELSARLETVVDETATVENDIEGVEGRFDEFDGRLGEHDDRLEDLAQQLVDLADETESIGSLEADLEALSAAVAALESENDGDGPTDAGSSSGSALVMPTLAGGGGAGVVSGGAVALAGDVTIGAGAVALGVVLVLVALVLYR
;
A
#
# COMPACT_ATOMS: atom_id res chain seq x y z
N MET A 1 3.20 1.88 21.68
CA MET A 1 3.90 2.44 20.51
C MET A 1 3.05 3.52 19.89
N GLY A 2 3.65 4.41 19.11
CA GLY A 2 2.93 5.34 18.24
C GLY A 2 2.87 4.79 16.83
N TYR A 3 1.72 4.92 16.18
CA TYR A 3 1.49 4.53 14.79
C TYR A 3 0.92 5.73 14.03
N GLY A 4 1.44 5.98 12.83
CA GLY A 4 0.76 6.79 11.82
C GLY A 4 -0.08 5.89 10.92
N LEU A 5 -1.21 6.41 10.45
CA LEU A 5 -2.05 5.78 9.44
C LEU A 5 -2.51 6.86 8.45
N ASP A 6 -2.62 6.52 7.17
CA ASP A 6 -3.25 7.34 6.13
C ASP A 6 -4.19 6.43 5.32
N ILE A 7 -5.43 6.88 5.16
CA ILE A 7 -6.47 6.14 4.45
C ILE A 7 -6.87 7.03 3.27
N SER A 8 -6.58 6.60 2.05
CA SER A 8 -6.81 7.38 0.83
C SER A 8 -7.36 6.51 -0.32
N PRO A 9 -7.95 7.13 -1.37
CA PRO A 9 -8.39 6.43 -2.58
C PRO A 9 -7.25 5.88 -3.48
N SER A 10 -5.99 5.94 -3.06
CA SER A 10 -4.85 5.28 -3.75
C SER A 10 -4.20 4.18 -2.93
N ALA A 11 -4.04 4.38 -1.62
CA ALA A 11 -3.45 3.41 -0.71
C ALA A 11 -3.95 3.59 0.73
N ILE A 12 -3.86 2.50 1.50
CA ILE A 12 -3.89 2.55 2.95
C ILE A 12 -2.44 2.38 3.41
N ARG A 13 -1.87 3.42 4.03
CA ARG A 13 -0.46 3.46 4.48
C ARG A 13 -0.42 3.45 6.00
N SER A 14 0.55 2.75 6.59
CA SER A 14 0.92 2.90 8.00
C SER A 14 2.37 3.35 8.13
N ALA A 15 2.71 3.98 9.26
CA ALA A 15 4.07 4.37 9.59
C ALA A 15 4.43 3.98 11.03
N THR A 16 5.58 3.34 11.21
CA THR A 16 6.03 2.77 12.50
C THR A 16 7.50 3.08 12.77
N GLU A 17 7.91 3.06 14.06
CA GLU A 17 9.31 3.28 14.44
C GLU A 17 10.12 1.99 14.29
N ARG A 18 11.04 1.94 13.33
CA ARG A 18 11.99 0.81 13.17
C ARG A 18 13.42 1.34 13.26
N SER A 19 14.17 0.83 14.24
CA SER A 19 15.56 1.26 14.55
C SER A 19 15.75 2.75 14.93
N GLY A 20 14.68 3.54 15.08
CA GLY A 20 14.72 4.97 15.38
C GLY A 20 14.45 5.88 14.17
N GLU A 21 14.13 5.30 13.01
CA GLU A 21 13.67 5.99 11.80
C GLU A 21 12.21 5.58 11.52
N PRO A 22 11.39 6.47 10.92
CA PRO A 22 10.05 6.08 10.47
C PRO A 22 10.19 5.12 9.28
N VAL A 23 9.44 4.03 9.31
CA VAL A 23 9.26 3.14 8.15
C VAL A 23 7.78 3.12 7.78
N VAL A 24 7.51 3.46 6.54
CA VAL A 24 6.18 3.42 5.93
C VAL A 24 5.95 2.06 5.28
N GLU A 25 4.75 1.51 5.45
CA GLU A 25 4.27 0.31 4.77
C GLU A 25 2.94 0.64 4.12
N SER A 26 2.74 0.21 2.86
CA SER A 26 1.62 0.63 2.02
C SER A 26 0.90 -0.57 1.43
N ALA A 27 -0.40 -0.67 1.69
CA ALA A 27 -1.29 -1.62 1.04
C ALA A 27 -2.13 -0.91 -0.03
N ALA A 28 -2.30 -1.54 -1.19
CA ALA A 28 -3.37 -1.16 -2.11
C ALA A 28 -4.74 -1.41 -1.41
N PRO A 29 -5.76 -0.56 -1.58
CA PRO A 29 -7.08 -0.83 -1.01
C PRO A 29 -7.62 -2.13 -1.63
N PRO A 30 -8.09 -3.12 -0.85
CA PRO A 30 -8.55 -4.40 -1.40
C PRO A 30 -9.93 -4.27 -2.10
N VAL A 31 -9.95 -3.65 -3.28
CA VAL A 31 -11.16 -3.37 -4.08
C VAL A 31 -11.85 -4.65 -4.58
N ALA A 32 -11.10 -5.74 -4.75
CA ALA A 32 -11.64 -7.04 -5.17
C ALA A 32 -12.71 -7.58 -4.21
N SER A 33 -12.65 -7.22 -2.92
CA SER A 33 -13.61 -7.60 -1.88
C SER A 33 -14.98 -6.92 -2.02
N LEU A 34 -15.07 -5.83 -2.79
CA LEU A 34 -16.21 -4.90 -2.80
C LEU A 34 -17.16 -5.05 -4.00
N GLU A 35 -17.14 -6.20 -4.68
CA GLU A 35 -17.99 -6.48 -5.87
C GLU A 35 -17.87 -5.44 -7.01
N GLY A 36 -16.80 -4.63 -7.04
CA GLY A 36 -16.60 -3.56 -8.03
C GLY A 36 -17.26 -2.22 -7.66
N ARG A 37 -17.66 -2.00 -6.41
CA ARG A 37 -18.06 -0.67 -5.89
C ARG A 37 -16.85 0.24 -5.73
N VAL A 38 -17.10 1.55 -5.73
CA VAL A 38 -16.08 2.56 -5.43
C VAL A 38 -16.24 2.95 -3.95
N PRO A 39 -15.32 2.57 -3.05
CA PRO A 39 -15.50 2.77 -1.61
C PRO A 39 -15.37 4.24 -1.14
N PHE A 40 -14.82 5.12 -1.99
CA PHE A 40 -14.60 6.52 -1.66
C PHE A 40 -15.33 7.47 -2.63
N ASP A 41 -16.26 8.28 -2.11
CA ASP A 41 -16.65 9.55 -2.75
C ASP A 41 -15.85 10.69 -2.13
N ARG A 42 -15.33 11.60 -2.95
CA ARG A 42 -14.61 12.80 -2.51
C ARG A 42 -13.61 12.54 -1.37
N GLY A 43 -12.81 11.48 -1.44
CA GLY A 43 -11.76 11.18 -0.45
C GLY A 43 -12.23 10.70 0.93
N VAL A 44 -13.53 10.51 1.13
CA VAL A 44 -14.13 9.93 2.35
C VAL A 44 -14.92 8.67 1.99
N PHE A 45 -15.27 7.84 2.97
CA PHE A 45 -16.02 6.59 2.70
C PHE A 45 -17.47 6.88 2.31
N ASP A 46 -18.00 6.18 1.31
CA ASP A 46 -19.40 6.33 0.82
C ASP A 46 -20.41 5.52 1.65
N ASP A 47 -20.04 4.28 2.06
CA ASP A 47 -20.83 3.41 2.94
C ASP A 47 -19.96 2.86 4.08
N ASP A 48 -20.50 2.85 5.30
CA ASP A 48 -19.80 2.39 6.52
C ASP A 48 -19.47 0.88 6.46
N THR A 49 -20.26 0.07 5.76
CA THR A 49 -20.04 -1.38 5.64
C THR A 49 -18.83 -1.69 4.75
N ASP A 50 -18.74 -0.99 3.62
CA ASP A 50 -17.62 -1.16 2.69
C ASP A 50 -16.33 -0.56 3.30
N ALA A 51 -16.45 0.45 4.17
CA ALA A 51 -15.37 0.97 5.00
C ALA A 51 -14.88 -0.02 6.08
N GLU A 52 -15.80 -0.61 6.87
CA GLU A 52 -15.46 -1.64 7.87
C GLU A 52 -14.74 -2.82 7.20
N ALA A 53 -15.25 -3.32 6.06
CA ALA A 53 -14.66 -4.43 5.32
C ALA A 53 -13.25 -4.15 4.78
N LEU A 54 -12.99 -2.94 4.25
CA LEU A 54 -11.65 -2.53 3.81
C LEU A 54 -10.65 -2.45 4.97
N LEU A 55 -11.08 -1.91 6.12
CA LEU A 55 -10.22 -1.70 7.27
C LEU A 55 -9.93 -3.02 7.99
N GLU A 56 -10.92 -3.89 8.22
CA GLU A 56 -10.68 -5.23 8.79
C GLU A 56 -9.73 -6.08 7.92
N ALA A 57 -9.75 -5.89 6.59
CA ALA A 57 -8.83 -6.56 5.67
C ALA A 57 -7.41 -5.98 5.69
N ALA A 58 -7.23 -4.66 5.76
CA ALA A 58 -5.92 -4.01 5.63
C ALA A 58 -5.16 -3.80 6.95
N LEU A 59 -5.85 -3.61 8.07
CA LEU A 59 -5.22 -3.32 9.37
C LEU A 59 -4.36 -4.46 9.96
N PRO A 60 -4.65 -5.76 9.76
CA PRO A 60 -3.81 -6.84 10.29
C PRO A 60 -2.38 -6.79 9.78
N ASP A 61 -2.19 -6.71 8.45
CA ASP A 61 -0.87 -6.71 7.83
C ASP A 61 -0.10 -5.40 8.11
N LEU A 62 -0.80 -4.26 8.16
CA LEU A 62 -0.20 -2.95 8.38
C LEU A 62 0.14 -2.63 9.84
N LEU A 63 -0.54 -3.22 10.83
CA LEU A 63 -0.41 -2.83 12.25
C LEU A 63 -0.15 -3.98 13.24
N GLU A 64 -0.25 -5.26 12.86
CA GLU A 64 -0.08 -6.42 13.76
C GLU A 64 1.23 -7.21 13.58
N GLY A 65 2.28 -6.59 13.02
CA GLY A 65 3.60 -7.20 12.80
C GLY A 65 4.38 -7.66 14.05
N GLU A 66 3.96 -7.29 15.27
CA GLU A 66 4.45 -7.91 16.52
C GLU A 66 3.38 -8.86 17.09
N LYS A 67 3.80 -10.05 17.55
CA LYS A 67 2.89 -11.11 18.01
C LYS A 67 1.92 -10.63 19.10
N ARG A 68 0.63 -10.92 18.93
CA ARG A 68 -0.45 -10.69 19.92
C ARG A 68 -0.12 -11.17 21.35
N GLU A 69 0.73 -12.19 21.50
CA GLU A 69 1.22 -12.70 22.80
C GLU A 69 2.05 -11.67 23.59
N GLU A 70 2.86 -10.83 22.93
CA GLU A 70 3.71 -9.82 23.61
C GLU A 70 2.94 -8.52 23.92
N ARG A 71 1.85 -8.25 23.18
CA ARG A 71 0.96 -7.09 23.44
C ARG A 71 0.27 -7.18 24.80
N GLN A 72 0.02 -8.40 25.29
CA GLN A 72 -0.77 -8.66 26.50
C GLN A 72 -0.03 -8.38 27.82
N GLU A 73 1.25 -8.01 27.79
CA GLU A 73 2.03 -7.55 28.97
C GLU A 73 2.17 -6.02 29.10
N ARG A 74 1.66 -5.22 28.14
CA ARG A 74 1.71 -3.75 28.17
C ARG A 74 0.43 -3.19 28.84
N GLU A 75 0.57 -2.27 29.81
CA GLU A 75 -0.58 -1.63 30.50
C GLU A 75 -1.13 -0.39 29.77
N ASP A 76 -0.44 0.08 28.72
CA ASP A 76 -0.80 1.25 27.91
C ASP A 76 -1.35 0.83 26.54
N SER A 77 -2.38 1.53 26.04
CA SER A 77 -2.92 1.41 24.68
C SER A 77 -1.86 1.76 23.62
N ASP A 78 -1.87 1.04 22.49
CA ASP A 78 -1.11 1.47 21.30
C ASP A 78 -1.86 2.63 20.63
N ARG A 79 -1.17 3.76 20.43
CA ARG A 79 -1.78 5.04 20.04
C ARG A 79 -1.64 5.25 18.54
N VAL A 80 -2.76 5.31 17.83
CA VAL A 80 -2.82 5.46 16.36
C VAL A 80 -3.31 6.87 16.04
N ARG A 81 -2.50 7.67 15.35
CA ARG A 81 -2.98 8.92 14.75
C ARG A 81 -3.16 8.69 13.27
N TYR A 82 -4.35 8.99 12.76
CA TYR A 82 -4.73 8.68 11.38
C TYR A 82 -5.06 9.97 10.62
N ALA A 83 -4.52 10.09 9.41
CA ALA A 83 -4.71 11.22 8.55
C ALA A 83 -6.09 11.11 7.87
N THR A 84 -6.95 12.11 8.09
CA THR A 84 -8.29 12.23 7.53
C THR A 84 -8.40 13.57 6.80
N PRO A 85 -9.12 13.68 5.66
CA PRO A 85 -9.27 14.97 4.99
C PRO A 85 -9.98 15.99 5.90
N GLU A 86 -9.51 17.24 5.87
CA GLU A 86 -10.18 18.38 6.50
C GLU A 86 -11.64 18.55 5.95
N PRO A 87 -12.56 19.22 6.69
CA PRO A 87 -13.94 19.43 6.21
C PRO A 87 -13.96 20.23 4.91
N LEU A 88 -14.93 19.98 4.02
CA LEU A 88 -15.13 20.89 2.88
C LEU A 88 -15.51 22.28 3.38
N ALA A 89 -15.07 23.32 2.66
CA ALA A 89 -15.47 24.70 2.91
C ALA A 89 -17.00 24.96 2.74
N ALA A 90 -17.75 24.01 2.18
CA ALA A 90 -19.20 24.06 2.00
C ALA A 90 -19.90 22.86 2.68
N ASP A 91 -20.22 23.01 3.98
CA ASP A 91 -21.13 22.19 4.80
C ASP A 91 -21.12 20.66 4.54
N ASP A 92 -20.02 19.98 4.90
CA ASP A 92 -19.84 18.54 4.67
C ASP A 92 -20.25 17.63 5.85
N VAL A 93 -21.44 17.04 5.76
CA VAL A 93 -21.95 16.03 6.71
C VAL A 93 -21.29 14.65 6.55
N SER A 94 -20.75 14.31 5.37
CA SER A 94 -20.18 12.98 5.08
C SER A 94 -18.88 12.71 5.86
N SER A 95 -18.07 13.75 6.05
CA SER A 95 -16.81 13.69 6.82
C SER A 95 -16.96 13.17 8.25
N VAL A 96 -18.16 13.28 8.85
CA VAL A 96 -18.41 12.83 10.23
C VAL A 96 -18.54 11.31 10.31
N GLY A 97 -19.27 10.67 9.38
CA GLY A 97 -19.48 9.22 9.36
C GLY A 97 -18.16 8.48 9.12
N HIS A 98 -17.45 8.85 8.06
CA HIS A 98 -16.10 8.36 7.73
C HIS A 98 -15.15 8.38 8.95
N ARG A 99 -15.17 9.46 9.74
CA ARG A 99 -14.36 9.59 10.96
C ARG A 99 -14.82 8.66 12.08
N GLU A 100 -16.13 8.56 12.34
CA GLU A 100 -16.67 7.68 13.38
C GLU A 100 -16.46 6.18 13.07
N THR A 101 -16.54 5.80 11.80
CA THR A 101 -16.31 4.41 11.36
C THR A 101 -14.82 4.02 11.46
N ILE A 102 -13.89 4.91 11.10
CA ILE A 102 -12.44 4.68 11.35
C ILE A 102 -12.13 4.59 12.85
N GLU A 103 -12.72 5.47 13.68
CA GLU A 103 -12.56 5.41 15.15
C GLU A 103 -13.14 4.11 15.72
N SER A 104 -14.27 3.63 15.21
CA SER A 104 -14.93 2.38 15.59
C SER A 104 -14.03 1.16 15.35
N VAL A 105 -13.54 0.98 14.12
CA VAL A 105 -12.71 -0.18 13.75
C VAL A 105 -11.38 -0.18 14.50
N LEU A 106 -10.68 0.96 14.56
CA LEU A 106 -9.40 1.06 15.28
C LEU A 106 -9.55 0.78 16.78
N ALA A 107 -10.62 1.28 17.41
CA ALA A 107 -10.94 0.95 18.80
C ALA A 107 -11.31 -0.54 18.98
N GLY A 108 -11.95 -1.16 17.98
CA GLY A 108 -12.23 -2.60 17.93
C GLY A 108 -10.97 -3.46 17.97
N HIS A 109 -9.91 -3.07 17.25
CA HIS A 109 -8.58 -3.71 17.31
C HIS A 109 -7.75 -3.34 18.56
N GLY A 110 -8.32 -2.57 19.50
CA GLY A 110 -7.68 -2.24 20.78
C GLY A 110 -6.66 -1.10 20.71
N PHE A 111 -6.69 -0.30 19.64
CA PHE A 111 -5.91 0.93 19.54
C PHE A 111 -6.63 2.10 20.20
N GLU A 112 -5.89 3.18 20.46
CA GLU A 112 -6.42 4.49 20.85
C GLU A 112 -6.30 5.44 19.64
N PRO A 113 -7.35 5.54 18.79
CA PRO A 113 -7.33 6.37 17.59
C PRO A 113 -7.43 7.86 17.92
N THR A 114 -6.84 8.71 17.07
CA THR A 114 -7.11 10.17 17.08
C THR A 114 -6.91 10.73 15.67
N PRO A 115 -7.87 11.49 15.12
CA PRO A 115 -7.74 12.09 13.80
C PRO A 115 -6.65 13.18 13.76
N ILE A 116 -6.01 13.32 12.61
CA ILE A 116 -5.28 14.53 12.23
C ILE A 116 -5.70 14.92 10.80
N GLY A 117 -5.86 16.21 10.54
CA GLY A 117 -6.12 16.71 9.19
C GLY A 117 -4.93 16.40 8.26
N LYS A 118 -5.18 16.03 7.00
CA LYS A 118 -4.13 15.69 6.03
C LYS A 118 -3.25 16.90 5.68
N GLY A 119 -3.85 18.08 5.50
CA GLY A 119 -3.09 19.33 5.37
C GLY A 119 -2.24 19.60 6.62
N PHE A 120 -2.79 19.33 7.81
CA PHE A 120 -2.06 19.50 9.07
C PHE A 120 -0.97 18.43 9.32
N ALA A 121 -1.13 17.21 8.79
CA ALA A 121 -0.12 16.16 8.85
C ALA A 121 1.13 16.54 8.04
N VAL A 122 0.97 17.13 6.85
CA VAL A 122 2.09 17.68 6.05
C VAL A 122 2.89 18.74 6.85
N VAL A 123 2.23 19.56 7.69
CA VAL A 123 2.93 20.49 8.60
C VAL A 123 3.78 19.73 9.64
N TYR A 124 3.28 18.63 10.20
CA TYR A 124 4.02 17.84 11.20
C TYR A 124 5.22 17.10 10.62
N ASP A 125 5.10 16.60 9.40
CA ASP A 125 6.19 15.97 8.66
C ASP A 125 7.27 17.00 8.27
N GLN A 126 6.86 18.08 7.60
CA GLN A 126 7.78 18.93 6.83
C GLN A 126 8.24 20.23 7.52
N LEU A 127 7.53 20.72 8.54
CA LEU A 127 7.76 22.06 9.13
C LEU A 127 8.20 22.01 10.60
N SER A 128 8.78 20.89 11.05
CA SER A 128 9.29 20.70 12.40
C SER A 128 10.41 21.69 12.78
N ASP A 129 11.35 21.98 11.88
CA ASP A 129 12.40 23.00 12.09
C ASP A 129 11.84 24.43 12.27
N ASP A 130 10.71 24.73 11.62
CA ASP A 130 9.97 25.99 11.79
C ASP A 130 8.94 25.92 12.94
N ASN A 131 9.13 24.97 13.87
CA ASN A 131 8.31 24.76 15.07
C ASN A 131 6.83 24.50 14.73
N TYR A 132 6.57 23.80 13.62
CA TYR A 132 5.22 23.53 13.09
C TYR A 132 4.41 24.82 12.86
N THR A 133 5.10 25.84 12.31
CA THR A 133 4.50 27.11 11.90
C THR A 133 4.60 27.24 10.39
N GLY A 134 3.46 27.26 9.71
CA GLY A 134 3.36 27.39 8.27
C GLY A 134 2.12 26.74 7.69
N ILE A 135 2.11 26.59 6.37
CA ILE A 135 1.01 26.01 5.61
C ILE A 135 1.40 24.60 5.15
N GLY A 136 0.52 23.63 5.35
CA GLY A 136 0.58 22.31 4.72
C GLY A 136 -0.58 22.16 3.74
N ILE A 137 -0.26 21.74 2.52
CA ILE A 137 -1.22 21.39 1.47
C ILE A 137 -1.03 19.90 1.17
N CYS A 138 -2.13 19.15 1.11
CA CYS A 138 -2.14 17.74 0.72
C CYS A 138 -3.07 17.57 -0.49
N ILE A 139 -2.51 17.42 -1.70
CA ILE A 139 -3.28 17.13 -2.92
C ILE A 139 -3.44 15.62 -3.02
N GLU A 140 -4.68 15.15 -2.91
CA GLU A 140 -5.03 13.75 -3.10
C GLU A 140 -5.68 13.51 -4.47
N ARG A 141 -6.01 12.25 -4.79
CA ARG A 141 -6.88 11.90 -5.92
C ARG A 141 -8.20 12.68 -5.97
N GLN A 142 -8.97 12.69 -4.88
CA GLN A 142 -10.36 13.17 -4.87
C GLN A 142 -10.60 14.48 -4.07
N ARG A 143 -9.58 14.99 -3.36
CA ARG A 143 -9.63 16.25 -2.59
C ARG A 143 -8.27 16.94 -2.59
N THR A 144 -8.27 18.22 -2.23
CA THR A 144 -7.08 18.93 -1.80
C THR A 144 -7.35 19.50 -0.42
N SER A 145 -6.53 19.10 0.56
CA SER A 145 -6.64 19.52 1.96
C SER A 145 -5.63 20.63 2.28
N PHE A 146 -6.04 21.63 3.04
CA PHE A 146 -5.24 22.78 3.45
C PHE A 146 -5.24 22.92 4.98
N SER A 147 -4.07 23.22 5.56
CA SER A 147 -4.00 23.66 6.96
C SER A 147 -2.91 24.71 7.18
N LEU A 148 -3.29 25.84 7.78
CA LEU A 148 -2.38 26.86 8.30
C LEU A 148 -2.25 26.71 9.82
N ALA A 149 -1.04 26.41 10.29
CA ALA A 149 -0.74 26.26 11.70
C ALA A 149 0.29 27.27 12.21
N TYR A 150 0.18 27.62 13.49
CA TYR A 150 1.16 28.42 14.22
C TYR A 150 1.58 27.66 15.48
N TYR A 151 2.87 27.41 15.65
CA TYR A 151 3.44 26.69 16.81
C TYR A 151 2.78 25.32 17.09
N GLY A 152 2.43 24.57 16.06
CA GLY A 152 1.78 23.26 16.19
C GLY A 152 0.29 23.31 16.55
N VAL A 153 -0.35 24.47 16.40
CA VAL A 153 -1.81 24.64 16.57
C VAL A 153 -2.43 25.07 15.22
N PRO A 154 -3.42 24.34 14.69
CA PRO A 154 -4.09 24.72 13.45
C PRO A 154 -4.99 25.94 13.71
N SER A 155 -4.94 26.90 12.79
CA SER A 155 -5.71 28.15 12.85
C SER A 155 -6.79 28.22 11.77
N ARG A 156 -6.50 27.61 10.61
CA ARG A 156 -7.43 27.34 9.51
C ARG A 156 -7.13 25.96 8.97
N SER A 157 -8.18 25.17 8.72
CA SER A 157 -8.10 23.80 8.20
C SER A 157 -9.37 23.53 7.39
N PHE A 158 -9.24 23.23 6.10
CA PHE A 158 -10.36 22.97 5.18
C PHE A 158 -9.90 22.12 3.99
N SER A 159 -10.84 21.56 3.24
CA SER A 159 -10.60 20.90 1.95
C SER A 159 -11.44 21.50 0.83
N ILE A 160 -10.98 21.32 -0.41
CA ILE A 160 -11.77 21.47 -1.63
C ILE A 160 -12.02 20.09 -2.26
N ALA A 161 -13.14 19.94 -2.98
CA ALA A 161 -13.57 18.66 -3.58
C ALA A 161 -12.92 18.39 -4.96
N ARG A 162 -11.66 18.81 -5.12
CA ARG A 162 -10.87 18.67 -6.35
C ARG A 162 -9.47 18.14 -6.02
N GLY A 163 -8.98 17.23 -6.86
CA GLY A 163 -7.71 16.52 -6.71
C GLY A 163 -7.23 15.99 -8.06
N SER A 164 -6.23 15.12 -8.11
CA SER A 164 -5.65 14.63 -9.38
C SER A 164 -6.63 13.83 -10.25
N THR A 165 -7.66 13.20 -9.68
CA THR A 165 -8.78 12.61 -10.46
C THR A 165 -9.58 13.70 -11.19
N TRP A 166 -9.87 14.83 -10.54
CA TRP A 166 -10.58 15.94 -11.19
C TRP A 166 -9.73 16.58 -12.31
N VAL A 167 -8.40 16.68 -12.12
CA VAL A 167 -7.46 17.10 -13.18
C VAL A 167 -7.56 16.15 -14.38
N VAL A 168 -7.47 14.82 -14.14
CA VAL A 168 -7.58 13.80 -15.18
C VAL A 168 -8.92 13.86 -15.92
N ASP A 169 -10.05 13.93 -15.20
CA ASP A 169 -11.39 13.92 -15.78
C ASP A 169 -11.69 15.21 -16.56
N ARG A 170 -11.22 16.36 -16.07
CA ARG A 170 -11.27 17.64 -16.78
C ARG A 170 -10.50 17.54 -18.10
N VAL A 171 -9.22 17.19 -18.05
CA VAL A 171 -8.34 17.19 -19.23
C VAL A 171 -8.85 16.21 -20.27
N ALA A 172 -9.29 15.00 -19.88
CA ALA A 172 -9.91 14.05 -20.79
C ALA A 172 -11.19 14.61 -21.46
N THR A 173 -11.96 15.44 -20.76
CA THR A 173 -13.15 16.11 -21.29
C THR A 173 -12.80 17.26 -22.26
N GLU A 174 -11.69 17.97 -22.01
CA GLU A 174 -11.26 19.12 -22.82
C GLU A 174 -10.43 18.74 -24.07
N THR A 175 -9.79 17.56 -24.07
CA THR A 175 -8.76 17.20 -25.07
C THR A 175 -9.02 15.92 -25.88
N ASP A 176 -10.19 15.26 -25.72
CA ASP A 176 -10.55 13.96 -26.35
C ASP A 176 -9.62 12.75 -25.99
N TYR A 177 -8.59 12.93 -25.15
CA TYR A 177 -7.73 11.83 -24.66
C TYR A 177 -8.43 10.96 -23.61
N SER A 178 -8.05 9.69 -23.51
CA SER A 178 -8.63 8.78 -22.52
C SER A 178 -8.18 9.11 -21.08
N PRO A 179 -9.03 9.00 -20.04
CA PRO A 179 -8.63 9.19 -18.64
C PRO A 179 -7.51 8.25 -18.17
N SER A 180 -7.24 7.16 -18.88
CA SER A 180 -6.04 6.32 -18.72
C SER A 180 -4.79 7.04 -19.23
N THR A 181 -4.80 7.53 -20.46
CA THR A 181 -3.67 8.23 -21.11
C THR A 181 -3.30 9.50 -20.33
N VAL A 182 -4.28 10.30 -19.89
CA VAL A 182 -4.01 11.51 -19.11
C VAL A 182 -3.29 11.16 -17.79
N ARG A 183 -3.66 10.05 -17.14
CA ARG A 183 -3.04 9.60 -15.88
C ARG A 183 -1.62 9.05 -16.09
N GLU A 184 -1.41 8.29 -17.16
CA GLU A 184 -0.08 7.80 -17.60
C GLU A 184 0.87 8.97 -17.90
N THR A 185 0.40 10.01 -18.59
CA THR A 185 1.15 11.25 -18.80
C THR A 185 1.43 11.96 -17.45
N LEU A 186 0.43 12.04 -16.57
CA LEU A 186 0.55 12.70 -15.27
C LEU A 186 1.61 12.08 -14.35
N GLU A 187 1.86 10.77 -14.45
CA GLU A 187 2.89 10.06 -13.68
C GLU A 187 4.33 10.45 -14.07
N THR A 188 4.52 11.20 -15.17
CA THR A 188 5.83 11.70 -15.63
C THR A 188 5.84 13.20 -15.95
N PHE A 189 4.81 13.93 -15.54
CA PHE A 189 4.60 15.34 -15.90
C PHE A 189 5.33 16.30 -14.92
N GLU A 190 6.13 17.20 -15.47
CA GLU A 190 6.74 18.34 -14.77
C GLU A 190 6.03 19.65 -15.18
N LEU A 191 5.61 20.47 -14.21
CA LEU A 191 4.86 21.71 -14.45
C LEU A 191 5.78 22.91 -14.74
N ASP A 192 6.21 23.06 -15.99
CA ASP A 192 7.05 24.19 -16.44
C ASP A 192 6.21 25.32 -17.11
N PRO A 193 6.51 26.62 -16.90
CA PRO A 193 5.81 27.74 -17.56
C PRO A 193 6.03 27.83 -19.10
N GLU A 194 7.00 27.11 -19.65
CA GLU A 194 7.23 26.95 -21.10
C GLU A 194 6.65 25.60 -21.65
N THR A 195 5.81 24.90 -20.90
CA THR A 195 5.15 23.65 -21.34
C THR A 195 4.40 23.82 -22.67
N THR A 196 4.95 23.29 -23.77
CA THR A 196 4.32 23.30 -25.10
C THR A 196 3.84 21.92 -25.53
N GLY A 197 2.62 21.57 -25.14
CA GLY A 197 1.91 20.35 -25.57
C GLY A 197 0.40 20.51 -25.46
N GLU A 198 -0.38 19.77 -26.26
CA GLU A 198 -1.85 19.88 -26.26
C GLU A 198 -2.48 19.19 -25.04
N LEU A 199 -1.87 18.09 -24.59
CA LEU A 199 -2.28 17.37 -23.39
C LEU A 199 -1.61 17.97 -22.13
N GLU A 200 -0.31 18.23 -22.24
CA GLU A 200 0.55 18.75 -21.17
C GLU A 200 0.15 20.18 -20.78
N GLY A 201 -0.21 21.03 -21.75
CA GLY A 201 -0.75 22.36 -21.50
C GLY A 201 -2.11 22.32 -20.79
N ALA A 202 -2.99 21.38 -21.17
CA ALA A 202 -4.28 21.19 -20.50
C ALA A 202 -4.11 20.68 -19.06
N ILE A 203 -3.11 19.83 -18.79
CA ILE A 203 -2.75 19.42 -17.42
C ILE A 203 -2.27 20.64 -16.61
N ALA A 204 -1.45 21.52 -17.19
CA ALA A 204 -1.01 22.75 -16.54
C ALA A 204 -2.18 23.71 -16.22
N ASP A 205 -3.07 23.97 -17.19
CA ASP A 205 -4.28 24.79 -17.01
C ASP A 205 -5.23 24.19 -15.96
N ALA A 206 -5.34 22.86 -15.90
CA ALA A 206 -6.12 22.17 -14.88
C ALA A 206 -5.54 22.34 -13.47
N TYR A 207 -4.21 22.22 -13.30
CA TYR A 207 -3.58 22.52 -12.01
C TYR A 207 -3.69 24.00 -11.63
N ASP A 208 -3.61 24.93 -12.59
CA ASP A 208 -3.79 26.38 -12.33
C ASP A 208 -5.20 26.72 -11.80
N GLU A 209 -6.26 26.05 -12.29
CA GLU A 209 -7.60 26.21 -11.70
C GLU A 209 -7.73 25.50 -10.34
N LEU A 210 -7.15 24.31 -10.15
CA LEU A 210 -7.18 23.61 -8.85
C LEU A 210 -6.50 24.44 -7.76
N VAL A 211 -5.34 24.99 -8.05
CA VAL A 211 -4.63 25.92 -7.17
C VAL A 211 -5.41 27.23 -7.03
N GLY A 212 -6.02 27.72 -8.12
CA GLY A 212 -6.89 28.89 -8.10
C GLY A 212 -8.02 28.78 -7.07
N GLU A 213 -8.84 27.74 -7.14
CA GLU A 213 -9.92 27.50 -6.17
C GLU A 213 -9.38 27.37 -4.74
N LEU A 214 -8.22 26.73 -4.56
CA LEU A 214 -7.59 26.60 -3.24
C LEU A 214 -7.24 27.97 -2.63
N VAL A 215 -6.72 28.92 -3.42
CA VAL A 215 -6.41 30.27 -2.90
C VAL A 215 -7.64 31.17 -2.83
N ASP A 216 -8.64 31.00 -3.71
CA ASP A 216 -9.91 31.73 -3.65
C ASP A 216 -10.69 31.37 -2.36
N VAL A 217 -10.79 30.07 -2.04
CA VAL A 217 -11.38 29.62 -0.76
C VAL A 217 -10.55 30.10 0.43
N LEU A 218 -9.22 30.14 0.33
CA LEU A 218 -8.37 30.72 1.38
C LEU A 218 -8.60 32.23 1.55
N ALA A 219 -8.84 32.97 0.47
CA ALA A 219 -9.13 34.40 0.47
C ALA A 219 -10.49 34.70 1.12
N ASP A 220 -11.55 33.96 0.76
CA ASP A 220 -12.87 34.07 1.40
C ASP A 220 -12.80 33.83 2.93
N HIS A 221 -11.87 32.98 3.39
CA HIS A 221 -11.67 32.68 4.81
C HIS A 221 -10.61 33.55 5.52
N ALA A 222 -9.97 34.49 4.81
CA ALA A 222 -8.90 35.36 5.30
C ALA A 222 -9.42 36.56 6.12
N ASP A 223 -10.55 37.15 5.71
CA ASP A 223 -11.14 38.39 6.28
C ASP A 223 -11.58 38.27 7.75
N ASP A 224 -11.72 37.04 8.25
CA ASP A 224 -12.19 36.68 9.60
C ASP A 224 -11.21 37.06 10.74
N GLY A 225 -10.05 37.66 10.41
CA GLY A 225 -9.06 38.11 11.39
C GLY A 225 -8.28 36.97 12.06
N THR A 226 -8.20 35.80 11.42
CA THR A 226 -7.49 34.62 11.92
C THR A 226 -6.04 34.51 11.41
N LEU A 227 -5.69 35.24 10.35
CA LEU A 227 -4.33 35.36 9.83
C LEU A 227 -3.52 36.36 10.67
N GLN A 228 -2.21 36.11 10.84
CA GLN A 228 -1.32 36.99 11.62
C GLN A 228 -0.49 37.92 10.73
N ASP A 229 -0.86 39.20 10.70
CA ASP A 229 -0.11 40.29 10.03
C ASP A 229 1.41 40.19 10.28
N GLY A 230 2.18 40.07 9.19
CA GLY A 230 3.64 40.15 9.21
C GLY A 230 4.37 38.91 9.75
N VAL A 231 3.70 37.76 9.90
CA VAL A 231 4.39 36.47 10.08
C VAL A 231 4.75 35.88 8.71
N ALA A 232 6.04 35.61 8.49
CA ALA A 232 6.50 34.93 7.28
C ALA A 232 6.42 33.41 7.46
N VAL A 233 5.53 32.76 6.71
CA VAL A 233 5.22 31.32 6.79
C VAL A 233 5.84 30.54 5.63
N PRO A 234 6.50 29.39 5.87
CA PRO A 234 6.81 28.42 4.83
C PRO A 234 5.55 27.67 4.39
N ILE A 235 5.56 27.14 3.16
CA ILE A 235 4.51 26.27 2.62
C ILE A 235 5.15 24.93 2.22
N ALA A 236 4.56 23.82 2.65
CA ALA A 236 4.92 22.47 2.25
C ALA A 236 3.75 21.79 1.52
N ILE A 237 4.03 21.11 0.41
CA ILE A 237 3.03 20.41 -0.42
C ILE A 237 3.34 18.91 -0.41
N GLY A 238 2.34 18.09 -0.10
CA GLY A 238 2.40 16.62 -0.15
C GLY A 238 1.10 16.02 -0.73
N GLY A 239 0.95 14.71 -0.59
CA GLY A 239 -0.13 13.92 -1.19
C GLY A 239 0.28 13.22 -2.49
N ASP A 240 -0.63 12.41 -3.05
CA ASP A 240 -0.40 11.56 -4.22
C ASP A 240 -0.85 12.21 -5.55
N GLY A 241 -1.42 13.41 -5.50
CA GLY A 241 -1.72 14.26 -6.65
C GLY A 241 -0.71 15.40 -6.86
N VAL A 242 0.51 15.26 -6.34
CA VAL A 242 1.59 16.24 -6.50
C VAL A 242 2.40 15.93 -7.75
N VAL A 243 2.76 16.97 -8.50
CA VAL A 243 3.69 16.95 -9.64
C VAL A 243 4.84 17.93 -9.37
N ASP A 244 6.00 17.69 -9.97
CA ASP A 244 7.15 18.59 -9.84
C ASP A 244 6.86 19.96 -10.50
N GLY A 245 7.39 21.04 -9.93
CA GLY A 245 7.14 22.42 -10.38
C GLY A 245 5.86 23.07 -9.82
N LEU A 246 4.97 22.28 -9.21
CA LEU A 246 3.75 22.77 -8.56
C LEU A 246 4.03 23.81 -7.46
N GLU A 247 5.21 23.77 -6.82
CA GLU A 247 5.60 24.75 -5.81
C GLU A 247 5.72 26.19 -6.36
N TYR A 248 6.07 26.35 -7.64
CA TYR A 248 6.14 27.67 -8.29
C TYR A 248 4.73 28.21 -8.58
N LEU A 249 3.82 27.35 -9.03
CA LEU A 249 2.42 27.68 -9.29
C LEU A 249 1.68 28.09 -8.00
N VAL A 250 1.81 27.29 -6.94
CA VAL A 250 1.23 27.57 -5.62
C VAL A 250 1.82 28.85 -5.03
N GLY A 251 3.13 29.06 -5.12
CA GLY A 251 3.76 30.31 -4.68
C GLY A 251 3.22 31.53 -5.44
N GLY A 252 3.22 31.46 -6.77
CA GLY A 252 2.75 32.54 -7.64
C GLY A 252 1.27 32.90 -7.42
N ARG A 253 0.39 31.91 -7.29
CA ARG A 253 -1.05 32.13 -7.03
C ARG A 253 -1.31 32.73 -5.65
N ILE A 254 -0.66 32.27 -4.59
CA ILE A 254 -0.87 32.80 -3.23
C ILE A 254 -0.30 34.22 -3.09
N ASP A 255 0.87 34.52 -3.67
CA ASP A 255 1.41 35.88 -3.71
C ASP A 255 0.53 36.83 -4.55
N ALA A 256 -0.02 36.35 -5.68
CA ALA A 256 -0.91 37.14 -6.53
C ALA A 256 -2.27 37.46 -5.88
N ALA A 257 -2.77 36.60 -4.99
CA ALA A 257 -4.02 36.81 -4.25
C ALA A 257 -3.93 37.93 -3.19
N GLY A 258 -2.73 38.40 -2.83
CA GLY A 258 -2.54 39.55 -1.95
C GLY A 258 -3.01 39.36 -0.50
N LEU A 259 -3.02 38.12 -0.02
CA LEU A 259 -3.46 37.74 1.33
C LEU A 259 -2.66 38.45 2.44
N PRO A 260 -3.22 38.66 3.65
CA PRO A 260 -2.52 39.28 4.79
C PRO A 260 -1.57 38.30 5.52
N LEU A 261 -0.80 37.52 4.75
CA LEU A 261 0.26 36.63 5.19
C LEU A 261 1.48 36.82 4.28
N SER A 262 2.69 36.52 4.77
CA SER A 262 3.90 36.59 3.93
C SER A 262 4.44 35.19 3.68
N ILE A 263 4.68 34.83 2.43
CA ILE A 263 5.32 33.54 2.10
C ILE A 263 6.83 33.66 2.33
N ARG A 264 7.44 32.68 3.02
CA ARG A 264 8.91 32.56 3.15
C ARG A 264 9.53 31.73 2.02
N GLY A 265 8.74 30.82 1.47
CA GLY A 265 9.07 29.93 0.36
C GLY A 265 8.06 28.79 0.32
N VAL A 266 7.84 28.24 -0.88
CA VAL A 266 7.04 27.04 -1.12
C VAL A 266 8.00 25.90 -1.48
N ARG A 267 7.69 24.67 -1.05
CA ARG A 267 8.44 23.47 -1.42
C ARG A 267 7.53 22.25 -1.44
N LEU A 268 7.90 21.25 -2.22
CA LEU A 268 7.36 19.90 -2.08
C LEU A 268 7.93 19.24 -0.81
N ALA A 269 7.23 18.24 -0.31
CA ALA A 269 7.71 17.33 0.73
C ALA A 269 8.75 16.36 0.16
N ASP A 270 9.66 15.84 0.98
CA ASP A 270 10.76 14.98 0.49
C ASP A 270 10.27 13.69 -0.17
N GLU A 271 9.12 13.17 0.28
CA GLU A 271 8.39 12.02 -0.28
C GLU A 271 6.88 12.40 -0.27
N PRO A 272 6.35 13.07 -1.32
CA PRO A 272 5.03 13.71 -1.28
C PRO A 272 3.89 12.77 -0.87
N ALA A 273 3.81 11.60 -1.51
CA ALA A 273 2.76 10.61 -1.26
C ALA A 273 2.80 9.96 0.14
N GLU A 274 3.89 10.13 0.89
CA GLU A 274 4.05 9.59 2.25
C GLU A 274 4.00 10.67 3.35
N SER A 275 4.03 11.94 2.98
CA SER A 275 4.11 13.06 3.93
C SER A 275 2.97 13.05 4.97
N ALA A 276 1.74 12.71 4.55
CA ALA A 276 0.59 12.61 5.46
C ALA A 276 0.74 11.50 6.51
N VAL A 277 1.22 10.30 6.13
CA VAL A 277 1.36 9.17 7.07
C VAL A 277 2.55 9.35 8.01
N ARG A 278 3.68 9.89 7.50
CA ARG A 278 4.84 10.25 8.32
C ARG A 278 4.50 11.37 9.32
N GLY A 279 3.72 12.36 8.90
CA GLY A 279 3.22 13.44 9.76
C GLY A 279 2.26 12.96 10.85
N ALA A 280 1.35 12.04 10.52
CA ALA A 280 0.48 11.40 11.49
C ALA A 280 1.27 10.57 12.52
N PHE A 281 2.31 9.84 12.09
CA PHE A 281 3.23 9.14 12.98
C PHE A 281 4.04 10.09 13.89
N ALA A 282 4.51 11.23 13.37
CA ALA A 282 5.18 12.25 14.17
C ALA A 282 4.25 12.80 15.29
N ALA A 283 3.00 13.12 14.95
CA ALA A 283 1.99 13.55 15.91
C ALA A 283 1.62 12.45 16.93
N ALA A 284 1.64 11.17 16.52
CA ALA A 284 1.50 10.04 17.45
C ALA A 284 2.68 9.99 18.43
N ARG A 285 3.92 10.10 17.94
CA ARG A 285 5.14 9.96 18.76
C ARG A 285 5.29 11.06 19.80
N ASP A 286 4.96 12.30 19.44
CA ASP A 286 5.20 13.48 20.28
C ASP A 286 4.05 13.77 21.29
N ASP A 287 3.12 12.81 21.45
CA ASP A 287 1.98 12.79 22.40
C ASP A 287 1.02 13.99 22.28
N ILE A 288 0.75 14.41 21.04
CA ILE A 288 -0.04 15.62 20.76
C ILE A 288 -1.50 15.27 20.54
N ASP A 289 -2.37 15.55 21.51
CA ASP A 289 -3.81 15.59 21.26
C ASP A 289 -4.13 16.69 20.24
N ALA A 290 -4.39 16.28 19.00
CA ALA A 290 -4.84 17.14 17.90
C ALA A 290 -6.27 17.62 18.23
N GLY A 291 -6.32 18.71 19.00
CA GLY A 291 -7.51 19.07 19.75
C GLY A 291 -8.74 19.37 18.90
N THR A 292 -9.91 19.22 19.52
CA THR A 292 -11.26 19.51 19.01
C THR A 292 -11.51 21.01 18.70
N SER A 293 -10.47 21.76 18.37
CA SER A 293 -10.50 23.18 17.96
C SER A 293 -10.44 23.38 16.45
N ALA A 294 -10.02 22.37 15.68
CA ALA A 294 -10.03 22.41 14.22
C ALA A 294 -11.37 21.96 13.59
N TRP A 295 -12.30 21.46 14.40
CA TRP A 295 -13.54 20.83 13.97
C TRP A 295 -14.74 21.48 14.69
N PRO A 296 -15.85 21.79 13.99
CA PRO A 296 -16.97 22.52 14.59
C PRO A 296 -17.71 21.67 15.63
N ALA A 297 -17.81 22.15 16.86
CA ALA A 297 -18.60 21.51 17.91
C ALA A 297 -20.11 21.77 17.69
N GLU A 298 -20.93 20.73 17.79
CA GLU A 298 -22.38 20.83 17.56
C GLU A 298 -23.07 21.89 18.44
N THR A 299 -23.67 22.92 17.82
CA THR A 299 -24.57 23.86 18.51
C THR A 299 -25.88 24.08 17.77
N ASN A 300 -26.84 23.20 18.05
CA ASN A 300 -28.26 23.38 17.73
C ASN A 300 -28.84 24.64 18.42
N VAL A 301 -29.26 25.65 17.64
CA VAL A 301 -29.91 26.87 18.16
C VAL A 301 -31.11 27.27 17.27
N GLU A 302 -32.25 27.54 17.91
CA GLU A 302 -33.49 27.97 17.26
C GLU A 302 -33.46 29.42 16.75
N SER A 303 -34.39 29.74 15.85
CA SER A 303 -34.62 31.08 15.28
C SER A 303 -34.85 32.18 16.32
N THR A 304 -34.54 33.45 15.98
CA THR A 304 -35.58 34.52 15.92
C THR A 304 -35.11 35.83 15.27
N GLU A 305 -36.09 36.66 14.88
CA GLU A 305 -35.98 37.87 14.05
C GLU A 305 -35.69 39.18 14.82
N SER A 306 -35.46 40.27 14.06
CA SER A 306 -35.81 41.68 14.38
C SER A 306 -34.98 42.47 15.42
N ALA A 307 -34.62 43.76 15.23
CA ALA A 307 -34.89 44.77 14.21
C ALA A 307 -34.28 46.15 14.62
N ASP A 308 -34.25 47.08 13.65
CA ASP A 308 -34.24 48.56 13.79
C ASP A 308 -32.95 49.26 14.28
N GLY A 309 -32.68 50.49 13.79
CA GLY A 309 -31.45 51.23 14.10
C GLY A 309 -31.14 52.53 13.32
N THR A 310 -31.88 52.85 12.25
CA THR A 310 -32.09 54.19 11.64
C THR A 310 -31.00 55.32 11.69
N ASP A 311 -30.52 55.69 10.49
CA ASP A 311 -30.64 57.06 9.88
C ASP A 311 -29.48 58.10 9.95
N VAL A 312 -29.48 58.97 8.91
CA VAL A 312 -28.77 60.26 8.66
C VAL A 312 -27.30 60.24 8.15
N SER A 313 -27.03 61.20 7.26
CA SER A 313 -25.91 61.36 6.32
C SER A 313 -25.15 62.71 6.46
N ASP A 314 -24.21 62.93 5.53
CA ASP A 314 -23.73 64.23 4.97
C ASP A 314 -22.53 64.99 5.60
N ALA A 315 -21.87 65.73 4.70
CA ALA A 315 -20.70 66.63 4.83
C ALA A 315 -19.33 65.95 5.11
N ASP A 316 -18.30 65.99 4.25
CA ASP A 316 -17.85 66.88 3.15
C ASP A 316 -16.85 68.00 3.54
N ASP A 317 -15.84 68.11 2.68
CA ASP A 317 -14.70 69.02 2.44
C ASP A 317 -14.05 69.94 3.51
N GLY A 318 -12.74 70.15 3.31
CA GLY A 318 -12.24 71.52 3.06
C GLY A 318 -11.48 72.31 4.15
N ALA A 319 -10.17 72.06 4.27
CA ALA A 319 -9.06 73.00 4.54
C ALA A 319 -9.21 74.29 5.42
N GLU A 320 -8.23 74.51 6.33
CA GLU A 320 -7.60 75.85 6.57
C GLU A 320 -6.12 75.70 7.01
N PRO A 321 -5.23 76.69 6.75
CA PRO A 321 -3.82 76.66 7.14
C PRO A 321 -3.50 77.50 8.40
N ASP A 322 -2.68 76.96 9.31
CA ASP A 322 -2.26 77.63 10.55
C ASP A 322 -0.93 78.39 10.40
N ALA A 323 -0.83 79.61 10.94
CA ALA A 323 0.41 80.40 10.92
C ALA A 323 0.50 81.40 12.09
N ASP A 324 1.56 81.32 12.94
CA ASP A 324 1.82 82.44 13.88
C ASP A 324 3.20 82.50 14.62
N LYS A 325 3.66 83.75 14.79
CA LYS A 325 4.48 84.36 15.89
C LYS A 325 5.82 83.75 16.37
N ASN A 326 6.93 84.47 16.12
CA ASN A 326 7.56 85.45 17.05
C ASN A 326 8.93 85.99 16.52
N GLY A 327 9.45 87.18 16.86
CA GLY A 327 8.82 88.32 17.56
C GLY A 327 9.81 89.36 18.19
N ILE A 328 9.46 90.66 18.06
CA ILE A 328 9.70 91.79 19.02
C ILE A 328 11.10 92.43 19.16
N THR A 329 11.20 93.74 18.82
CA THR A 329 11.63 94.93 19.65
C THR A 329 11.79 96.15 18.70
N ASP A 330 10.94 97.18 18.65
CA ASP A 330 10.49 98.19 19.64
C ASP A 330 11.49 99.32 19.98
N SER A 331 11.29 100.52 19.41
CA SER A 331 11.09 101.79 20.18
C SER A 331 10.96 103.04 19.27
N SER A 332 10.40 104.12 19.81
CA SER A 332 9.93 105.33 19.11
C SER A 332 10.89 106.54 19.14
N GLY A 333 10.69 107.54 18.27
CA GLY A 333 11.37 108.85 18.47
C GLY A 333 11.27 109.96 17.39
N GLU A 334 10.15 110.69 17.38
CA GLU A 334 10.03 112.13 17.02
C GLU A 334 10.49 112.68 15.63
N SER A 335 10.11 113.94 15.37
CA SER A 335 10.28 114.69 14.12
C SER A 335 11.16 115.93 14.32
N ILE A 336 11.61 116.56 13.22
CA ILE A 336 11.75 118.03 13.03
C ILE A 336 12.23 118.31 11.58
N SER A 337 11.92 119.50 11.06
CA SER A 337 12.23 119.94 9.69
C SER A 337 12.71 121.40 9.64
N PHE A 338 13.19 121.85 8.47
CA PHE A 338 13.62 123.22 8.14
C PHE A 338 14.94 123.70 8.82
N ASP A 339 15.68 124.70 8.31
CA ASP A 339 15.25 125.79 7.40
C ASP A 339 16.32 126.25 6.38
N ASP A 340 15.89 126.99 5.35
CA ASP A 340 16.74 127.78 4.44
C ASP A 340 17.28 129.06 5.12
N ALA A 341 18.33 129.68 4.56
CA ALA A 341 18.82 130.98 5.02
C ALA A 341 19.43 131.93 3.95
N THR A 342 18.62 132.31 2.94
CA THR A 342 18.47 133.73 2.49
C THR A 342 19.56 134.50 1.68
N VAL A 343 19.13 134.97 0.49
CA VAL A 343 19.14 136.38 -0.02
C VAL A 343 20.47 137.18 -0.18
N VAL A 344 20.76 137.67 -1.40
CA VAL A 344 20.92 139.13 -1.76
C VAL A 344 21.16 139.36 -3.28
N ASN A 345 20.55 140.43 -3.81
CA ASN A 345 20.59 140.98 -5.19
C ASN A 345 21.95 141.03 -5.94
N GLY A 346 21.91 140.91 -7.29
CA GLY A 346 23.09 141.04 -8.17
C GLY A 346 22.85 141.40 -9.66
N SER A 347 21.97 142.36 -9.97
CA SER A 347 21.72 142.90 -11.34
C SER A 347 22.99 143.32 -12.10
N GLY A 348 23.08 143.19 -13.45
CA GLY A 348 24.29 143.68 -14.13
C GLY A 348 24.48 143.83 -15.66
N SER A 349 23.67 143.28 -16.57
CA SER A 349 23.70 143.58 -18.04
C SER A 349 24.97 143.20 -18.87
N ALA A 350 24.85 143.32 -20.20
CA ALA A 350 25.89 143.14 -21.26
C ALA A 350 26.58 141.75 -21.33
N GLY A 351 26.37 140.92 -22.36
CA GLY A 351 25.65 141.14 -23.61
C GLY A 351 26.50 141.77 -24.73
N ARG A 352 27.62 141.13 -25.11
CA ARG A 352 28.31 141.44 -26.39
C ARG A 352 29.20 140.36 -27.05
N ASN A 353 29.41 139.18 -26.46
CA ASN A 353 30.32 138.16 -27.03
C ASN A 353 29.68 136.96 -27.77
N ARG A 354 28.36 136.72 -27.62
CA ARG A 354 27.65 135.54 -28.21
C ARG A 354 27.80 135.34 -29.73
N ALA A 355 28.32 136.32 -30.48
CA ALA A 355 28.61 136.20 -31.91
C ALA A 355 29.97 135.53 -32.21
N ASN A 356 30.86 135.42 -31.23
CA ASN A 356 32.09 134.62 -31.31
C ASN A 356 31.89 133.24 -30.67
N ASP A 357 31.22 133.19 -29.52
CA ASP A 357 30.99 131.92 -28.80
C ASP A 357 30.24 130.89 -29.69
N ALA A 358 29.29 131.35 -30.52
CA ALA A 358 28.57 130.53 -31.50
C ALA A 358 29.37 130.23 -32.80
N LEU A 359 30.56 130.83 -32.96
CA LEU A 359 31.45 130.64 -34.11
C LEU A 359 32.58 129.66 -33.76
N ASP A 360 33.11 129.77 -32.53
CA ASP A 360 34.02 128.77 -31.94
C ASP A 360 33.26 127.43 -31.76
N SER A 361 32.02 127.45 -31.23
CA SER A 361 31.20 126.23 -31.12
C SER A 361 30.85 125.56 -32.46
N LEU A 362 30.86 126.29 -33.59
CA LEU A 362 30.68 125.71 -34.93
C LEU A 362 32.01 125.21 -35.52
N LEU A 363 33.15 125.75 -35.08
CA LEU A 363 34.48 125.22 -35.40
C LEU A 363 34.75 123.92 -34.62
N ASP A 364 34.38 123.86 -33.34
CA ASP A 364 34.47 122.63 -32.54
C ASP A 364 33.55 121.53 -33.12
N GLN A 365 32.32 121.87 -33.53
CA GLN A 365 31.42 120.92 -34.21
C GLN A 365 31.91 120.48 -35.59
N LEU A 366 32.61 121.33 -36.34
CA LEU A 366 33.27 120.92 -37.59
C LEU A 366 34.48 120.02 -37.32
N SER A 367 35.30 120.34 -36.33
CA SER A 367 36.44 119.51 -35.94
C SER A 367 35.99 118.12 -35.45
N ALA A 368 34.90 118.04 -34.68
CA ALA A 368 34.28 116.78 -34.24
C ALA A 368 33.49 116.04 -35.36
N HIS A 369 33.36 116.65 -36.54
CA HIS A 369 32.89 116.00 -37.76
C HIS A 369 34.04 115.55 -38.67
N GLU A 370 35.16 116.28 -38.71
CA GLU A 370 36.40 115.82 -39.34
C GLU A 370 36.98 114.60 -38.58
N GLU A 371 37.02 114.64 -37.25
CA GLU A 371 37.43 113.52 -36.38
C GLU A 371 36.52 112.28 -36.54
N ARG A 372 35.21 112.48 -36.81
CA ARG A 372 34.29 111.39 -37.17
C ARG A 372 34.50 110.86 -38.59
N LEU A 373 34.91 111.70 -39.54
CA LEU A 373 35.23 111.24 -40.90
C LEU A 373 36.55 110.48 -40.91
N GLU A 374 37.54 110.89 -40.12
CA GLU A 374 38.82 110.19 -39.95
C GLU A 374 38.61 108.83 -39.26
N ALA A 375 37.75 108.74 -38.23
CA ALA A 375 37.36 107.47 -37.63
C ALA A 375 36.60 106.53 -38.60
N ILE A 376 35.76 107.08 -39.50
CA ILE A 376 35.06 106.28 -40.53
C ILE A 376 36.03 105.83 -41.64
N ASP A 377 37.07 106.60 -41.96
CA ASP A 377 38.13 106.18 -42.89
C ASP A 377 39.02 105.10 -42.25
N GLU A 378 39.29 105.18 -40.93
CA GLU A 378 39.95 104.10 -40.17
C GLU A 378 39.09 102.81 -40.09
N GLU A 379 37.77 102.90 -39.86
CA GLU A 379 36.87 101.73 -39.98
C GLU A 379 36.84 101.18 -41.40
N ALA A 380 36.84 102.04 -42.43
CA ALA A 380 36.83 101.61 -43.83
C ALA A 380 38.12 100.90 -44.25
N ASP A 381 39.29 101.37 -43.80
CA ASP A 381 40.57 100.70 -44.05
C ASP A 381 40.81 99.49 -43.11
N ALA A 382 40.18 99.44 -41.94
CA ALA A 382 40.09 98.22 -41.12
C ALA A 382 39.27 97.14 -41.84
N ILE A 383 38.05 97.46 -42.29
CA ILE A 383 37.20 96.56 -43.09
C ILE A 383 37.90 96.16 -44.40
N ARG A 384 38.66 97.06 -45.04
CA ARG A 384 39.50 96.71 -46.21
C ARG A 384 40.63 95.74 -45.84
N THR A 385 41.25 95.92 -44.68
CA THR A 385 42.30 95.01 -44.17
C THR A 385 41.73 93.64 -43.86
N ASP A 386 40.55 93.55 -43.25
CA ASP A 386 39.85 92.30 -42.99
C ASP A 386 39.36 91.63 -44.28
N LEU A 387 38.95 92.39 -45.29
CA LEU A 387 38.57 91.87 -46.61
C LEU A 387 39.78 91.30 -47.36
N VAL A 388 40.95 91.97 -47.29
CA VAL A 388 42.22 91.41 -47.79
C VAL A 388 42.65 90.19 -46.97
N ALA A 389 42.47 90.18 -45.65
CA ALA A 389 42.75 89.01 -44.80
C ALA A 389 41.80 87.84 -45.06
N LEU A 390 40.57 88.10 -45.54
CA LEU A 390 39.63 87.11 -46.06
C LEU A 390 40.03 86.60 -47.45
N GLU A 391 40.51 87.47 -48.34
CA GLU A 391 41.02 87.09 -49.66
C GLU A 391 42.31 86.24 -49.55
N ASP A 392 43.23 86.59 -48.64
CA ASP A 392 44.38 85.77 -48.28
C ASP A 392 43.99 84.46 -47.55
N ARG A 393 42.93 84.45 -46.73
CA ARG A 393 42.36 83.21 -46.17
C ARG A 393 41.81 82.29 -47.26
N ALA A 394 41.13 82.84 -48.26
CA ALA A 394 40.63 82.11 -49.43
C ALA A 394 41.75 81.65 -50.38
N ALA A 395 42.93 82.28 -50.33
CA ALA A 395 44.10 81.92 -51.13
C ALA A 395 45.03 80.88 -50.45
N SER A 396 44.76 80.45 -49.22
CA SER A 396 45.57 79.42 -48.55
C SER A 396 45.25 78.01 -49.04
N SER A 397 46.03 77.54 -50.02
CA SER A 397 45.98 76.18 -50.56
C SER A 397 46.20 75.07 -49.52
N GLU A 398 46.66 75.40 -48.30
CA GLU A 398 47.05 74.42 -47.28
C GLU A 398 45.85 73.80 -46.54
N GLN A 399 44.71 74.50 -46.44
CA GLN A 399 43.51 73.93 -45.83
C GLN A 399 42.74 73.01 -46.78
N MET A 400 42.67 73.32 -48.08
CA MET A 400 42.15 72.36 -49.07
C MET A 400 43.08 71.16 -49.21
N ALA A 401 44.41 71.33 -49.23
CA ALA A 401 45.34 70.20 -49.25
C ALA A 401 45.17 69.28 -48.02
N LYS A 402 44.98 69.83 -46.81
CA LYS A 402 44.67 69.02 -45.62
C LYS A 402 43.29 68.36 -45.65
N LEU A 403 42.33 68.91 -46.39
CA LEU A 403 41.02 68.27 -46.59
C LEU A 403 41.11 67.14 -47.63
N ASP A 404 41.94 67.31 -48.66
CA ASP A 404 42.27 66.33 -49.71
C ASP A 404 43.09 65.15 -49.14
N ASP A 405 44.13 65.42 -48.34
CA ASP A 405 44.87 64.42 -47.56
C ASP A 405 43.93 63.65 -46.62
N ARG A 406 43.01 64.33 -45.92
CA ARG A 406 42.02 63.68 -45.04
C ARG A 406 40.97 62.88 -45.80
N LEU A 407 40.50 63.34 -46.96
CA LEU A 407 39.59 62.57 -47.82
C LEU A 407 40.27 61.35 -48.41
N THR A 408 41.56 61.46 -48.75
CA THR A 408 42.38 60.32 -49.21
C THR A 408 42.60 59.33 -48.07
N THR A 409 42.94 59.81 -46.86
CA THR A 409 43.08 58.97 -45.66
C THR A 409 41.77 58.24 -45.35
N VAL A 410 40.63 58.96 -45.34
CA VAL A 410 39.30 58.35 -45.11
C VAL A 410 38.89 57.39 -46.24
N ALA A 411 39.39 57.58 -47.47
CA ALA A 411 39.15 56.63 -48.57
C ALA A 411 40.02 55.38 -48.44
N ASP A 412 41.28 55.50 -48.00
CA ASP A 412 42.17 54.36 -47.72
C ASP A 412 41.70 53.59 -46.46
N ASP A 413 41.25 54.30 -45.42
CA ASP A 413 40.63 53.73 -44.22
C ASP A 413 39.33 53.00 -44.58
N LEU A 414 38.45 53.61 -45.41
CA LEU A 414 37.21 52.99 -45.87
C LEU A 414 37.47 51.77 -46.76
N ALA A 415 38.49 51.81 -47.63
CA ALA A 415 38.90 50.65 -48.42
C ALA A 415 39.46 49.52 -47.55
N THR A 416 40.18 49.86 -46.47
CA THR A 416 40.67 48.89 -45.47
C THR A 416 39.50 48.28 -44.69
N VAL A 417 38.49 49.07 -44.33
CA VAL A 417 37.25 48.57 -43.70
C VAL A 417 36.44 47.72 -44.67
N GLU A 418 36.38 48.08 -45.96
CA GLU A 418 35.71 47.28 -47.00
C GLU A 418 36.43 45.93 -47.20
N GLU A 419 37.77 45.93 -47.26
CA GLU A 419 38.59 44.71 -47.35
C GLU A 419 38.42 43.83 -46.09
N GLN A 420 38.50 44.39 -44.88
CA GLN A 420 38.25 43.66 -43.63
C GLN A 420 36.79 43.18 -43.48
N THR A 421 35.80 43.93 -43.98
CA THR A 421 34.39 43.50 -43.94
C THR A 421 34.18 42.34 -44.90
N ILE A 422 34.82 42.36 -46.08
CA ILE A 422 34.78 41.24 -47.03
C ILE A 422 35.52 40.01 -46.46
N GLU A 423 36.66 40.20 -45.81
CA GLU A 423 37.41 39.11 -45.14
C GLU A 423 36.58 38.49 -44.02
N ASN A 424 36.08 39.27 -43.06
CA ASN A 424 35.23 38.79 -41.96
C ASN A 424 33.93 38.13 -42.44
N VAL A 425 33.29 38.63 -43.50
CA VAL A 425 32.08 38.02 -44.09
C VAL A 425 32.41 36.74 -44.87
N THR A 426 33.62 36.63 -45.43
CA THR A 426 34.07 35.38 -46.07
C THR A 426 34.37 34.34 -45.01
N ASP A 427 35.13 34.67 -43.96
CA ASP A 427 35.41 33.76 -42.84
C ASP A 427 34.12 33.28 -42.14
N ALA A 428 33.12 34.17 -41.98
CA ALA A 428 31.82 33.81 -41.44
C ALA A 428 30.96 32.93 -42.38
N LEU A 429 31.13 33.05 -43.71
CA LEU A 429 30.47 32.18 -44.68
C LEU A 429 31.16 30.81 -44.78
N ASP A 430 32.49 30.77 -44.75
CA ASP A 430 33.27 29.52 -44.71
C ASP A 430 32.99 28.75 -43.40
N ALA A 431 32.81 29.46 -42.27
CA ALA A 431 32.33 28.86 -41.01
C ALA A 431 30.90 28.30 -41.14
N LEU A 432 29.96 29.06 -41.71
CA LEU A 432 28.59 28.58 -41.96
C LEU A 432 28.53 27.40 -42.96
N GLU A 433 29.47 27.28 -43.91
CA GLU A 433 29.58 26.11 -44.79
C GLU A 433 30.07 24.87 -44.01
N VAL A 434 30.93 25.04 -43.00
CA VAL A 434 31.33 23.97 -42.08
C VAL A 434 30.19 23.59 -41.13
N ASP A 435 29.48 24.56 -40.55
CA ASP A 435 28.35 24.29 -39.65
C ASP A 435 27.20 23.58 -40.39
N LEU A 436 26.90 23.98 -41.64
CA LEU A 436 25.95 23.28 -42.50
C LEU A 436 26.43 21.87 -42.87
N ALA A 437 27.73 21.65 -43.07
CA ALA A 437 28.28 20.33 -43.33
C ALA A 437 28.28 19.42 -42.09
N SER A 438 28.36 19.98 -40.87
CA SER A 438 28.05 19.26 -39.64
C SER A 438 26.58 18.88 -39.62
N LEU A 439 25.68 19.86 -39.80
CA LEU A 439 24.24 19.64 -39.68
C LEU A 439 23.70 18.61 -40.70
N ASP A 440 24.25 18.56 -41.92
CA ASP A 440 23.91 17.55 -42.95
C ASP A 440 24.45 16.15 -42.57
N ALA A 441 25.55 16.07 -41.82
CA ALA A 441 26.06 14.83 -41.24
C ALA A 441 25.28 14.39 -39.98
N ASP A 442 24.87 15.34 -39.14
CA ASP A 442 24.04 15.11 -37.95
C ASP A 442 22.65 14.60 -38.39
N PHE A 443 22.06 15.17 -39.45
CA PHE A 443 20.81 14.68 -40.04
C PHE A 443 20.95 13.31 -40.71
N ALA A 444 22.13 13.01 -41.28
CA ALA A 444 22.42 11.68 -41.82
C ALA A 444 22.56 10.63 -40.70
N GLY A 445 23.22 10.98 -39.59
CA GLY A 445 23.30 10.13 -38.39
C GLY A 445 21.93 9.91 -37.75
N LEU A 446 21.08 10.94 -37.69
CA LEU A 446 19.70 10.81 -37.22
C LEU A 446 18.90 9.85 -38.12
N SER A 447 19.10 9.92 -39.45
CA SER A 447 18.51 8.98 -40.40
C SER A 447 19.09 7.56 -40.33
N GLU A 448 20.26 7.35 -39.73
CA GLU A 448 20.81 6.03 -39.42
C GLU A 448 20.10 5.51 -38.16
N THR A 449 20.07 6.29 -37.07
CA THR A 449 19.37 5.92 -35.81
C THR A 449 17.87 5.73 -35.93
N VAL A 450 17.21 6.24 -36.97
CA VAL A 450 15.79 5.98 -37.26
C VAL A 450 15.59 4.68 -38.06
N ALA A 451 16.60 4.21 -38.79
CA ALA A 451 16.59 2.87 -39.37
C ALA A 451 16.88 1.80 -38.30
N ASP A 452 17.70 2.12 -37.30
CA ASP A 452 17.97 1.27 -36.13
C ASP A 452 16.73 1.11 -35.20
N LEU A 453 15.62 1.83 -35.47
CA LEU A 453 14.33 1.64 -34.80
C LEU A 453 13.38 0.65 -35.50
N GLU A 454 13.57 0.31 -36.78
CA GLU A 454 12.76 -0.75 -37.45
C GLU A 454 12.81 -2.11 -36.70
N PRO A 455 13.98 -2.65 -36.25
CA PRO A 455 14.00 -3.93 -35.52
C PRO A 455 13.40 -3.85 -34.11
N LEU A 456 13.36 -2.66 -33.49
CA LEU A 456 12.74 -2.46 -32.17
C LEU A 456 11.20 -2.57 -32.22
N GLU A 457 10.59 -2.44 -33.40
CA GLU A 457 9.16 -2.71 -33.61
C GLU A 457 8.89 -4.23 -33.69
N ASP A 458 9.78 -5.01 -34.32
CA ASP A 458 9.76 -6.49 -34.31
C ASP A 458 10.01 -7.04 -32.89
N ASP A 459 11.00 -6.52 -32.16
CA ASP A 459 11.32 -6.92 -30.77
C ASP A 459 10.14 -6.65 -29.82
N LEU A 460 9.37 -5.58 -30.04
CA LEU A 460 8.15 -5.26 -29.27
C LEU A 460 7.00 -6.22 -29.57
N GLU A 461 6.84 -6.70 -30.81
CA GLU A 461 5.85 -7.72 -31.14
C GLU A 461 6.19 -9.07 -30.47
N GLU A 462 7.47 -9.46 -30.44
CA GLU A 462 7.90 -10.68 -29.72
C GLU A 462 7.74 -10.54 -28.19
N LEU A 463 8.09 -9.39 -27.61
CA LEU A 463 7.95 -9.16 -26.17
C LEU A 463 6.46 -9.10 -25.76
N SER A 464 5.58 -8.59 -26.63
CA SER A 464 4.13 -8.68 -26.48
C SER A 464 3.62 -10.12 -26.47
N ASP A 465 4.02 -10.96 -27.44
CA ASP A 465 3.64 -12.38 -27.47
C ASP A 465 4.15 -13.13 -26.22
N ARG A 466 5.37 -12.83 -25.74
CA ARG A 466 5.90 -13.38 -24.49
C ARG A 466 5.09 -12.96 -23.25
N VAL A 467 4.52 -11.76 -23.21
CA VAL A 467 3.63 -11.31 -22.13
C VAL A 467 2.27 -12.03 -22.20
N VAL A 468 1.76 -12.31 -23.41
CA VAL A 468 0.54 -13.12 -23.60
C VAL A 468 0.75 -14.56 -23.12
N ASP A 469 1.85 -15.20 -23.49
CA ASP A 469 2.17 -16.57 -23.02
C ASP A 469 2.38 -16.61 -21.50
N LEU A 470 3.06 -15.61 -20.91
CA LEU A 470 3.21 -15.52 -19.44
C LEU A 470 1.87 -15.32 -18.71
N ALA A 471 0.90 -14.65 -19.33
CA ALA A 471 -0.45 -14.52 -18.79
C ALA A 471 -1.25 -15.85 -18.86
N ASN A 472 -1.08 -16.63 -19.93
CA ASN A 472 -1.67 -17.97 -20.05
C ASN A 472 -1.06 -18.95 -19.02
N ASP A 473 0.25 -18.87 -18.80
CA ASP A 473 0.95 -19.63 -17.75
C ASP A 473 0.46 -19.23 -16.35
N ALA A 474 0.15 -17.95 -16.11
CA ALA A 474 -0.41 -17.48 -14.85
C ALA A 474 -1.85 -18.01 -14.60
N GLU A 475 -2.75 -17.95 -15.59
CA GLU A 475 -4.11 -18.55 -15.49
C GLU A 475 -4.03 -20.07 -15.24
N THR A 476 -3.04 -20.74 -15.83
CA THR A 476 -2.75 -22.15 -15.58
C THR A 476 -2.27 -22.37 -14.13
N PHE A 477 -1.40 -21.50 -13.61
CA PHE A 477 -0.90 -21.58 -12.23
C PHE A 477 -2.00 -21.33 -11.20
N GLU A 478 -2.90 -20.37 -11.43
CA GLU A 478 -4.09 -20.15 -10.58
C GLU A 478 -5.01 -21.39 -10.57
N THR A 479 -5.17 -22.04 -11.73
CA THR A 479 -5.96 -23.27 -11.85
C THR A 479 -5.33 -24.43 -11.07
N GLU A 480 -4.00 -24.60 -11.12
CA GLU A 480 -3.30 -25.62 -10.31
C GLU A 480 -3.32 -25.28 -8.80
N LEU A 481 -3.25 -24.00 -8.43
CA LEU A 481 -3.30 -23.55 -7.04
C LEU A 481 -4.68 -23.78 -6.42
N GLY A 482 -5.77 -23.43 -7.13
CA GLY A 482 -7.14 -23.73 -6.67
C GLY A 482 -7.42 -25.24 -6.54
N ALA A 483 -6.86 -26.06 -7.45
CA ALA A 483 -6.92 -27.51 -7.31
C ALA A 483 -6.11 -28.03 -6.10
N LEU A 484 -4.97 -27.41 -5.79
CA LEU A 484 -4.19 -27.71 -4.59
C LEU A 484 -4.98 -27.36 -3.32
N GLU A 485 -5.64 -26.20 -3.27
CA GLU A 485 -6.51 -25.79 -2.16
C GLU A 485 -7.67 -26.77 -1.94
N GLU A 486 -8.34 -27.26 -3.00
CA GLU A 486 -9.36 -28.31 -2.87
C GLU A 486 -8.79 -29.59 -2.21
N THR A 487 -7.55 -29.99 -2.57
CA THR A 487 -6.91 -31.14 -1.91
C THR A 487 -6.49 -30.86 -0.46
N VAL A 488 -6.15 -29.62 -0.11
CA VAL A 488 -5.80 -29.23 1.27
C VAL A 488 -7.05 -29.20 2.15
N ALA A 489 -8.16 -28.61 1.67
CA ALA A 489 -9.45 -28.63 2.35
C ALA A 489 -9.91 -30.06 2.62
N LYS A 490 -9.86 -30.92 1.60
CA LYS A 490 -10.22 -32.35 1.71
C LYS A 490 -9.35 -33.15 2.70
N HIS A 491 -8.07 -32.79 2.85
CA HIS A 491 -7.23 -33.38 3.91
C HIS A 491 -7.62 -32.85 5.30
N GLY A 492 -8.10 -31.60 5.41
CA GLY A 492 -8.71 -31.05 6.62
C GLY A 492 -9.92 -31.86 7.07
N ASP A 493 -10.89 -32.06 6.17
CA ASP A 493 -12.10 -32.88 6.43
C ASP A 493 -11.73 -34.28 6.95
N GLN A 494 -10.67 -34.89 6.41
CA GLN A 494 -10.17 -36.21 6.83
C GLN A 494 -9.46 -36.22 8.18
N PHE A 495 -8.90 -35.09 8.64
CA PHE A 495 -8.38 -34.98 10.01
C PHE A 495 -9.51 -34.82 11.02
N ASP A 496 -10.55 -34.03 10.71
CA ASP A 496 -11.72 -33.87 11.57
C ASP A 496 -12.50 -35.20 11.71
N GLU A 497 -12.73 -35.94 10.61
CA GLU A 497 -13.32 -37.29 10.64
C GLU A 497 -12.47 -38.28 11.46
N HIS A 498 -11.15 -38.11 11.49
CA HIS A 498 -10.26 -38.93 12.30
C HIS A 498 -10.33 -38.58 13.81
N ASP A 499 -10.44 -37.31 14.17
CA ASP A 499 -10.58 -36.89 15.58
C ASP A 499 -11.96 -37.26 16.15
N GLU A 500 -13.05 -37.17 15.37
CA GLU A 500 -14.37 -37.69 15.78
C GLU A 500 -14.32 -39.19 16.06
N ARG A 501 -13.70 -39.97 15.17
CA ARG A 501 -13.55 -41.43 15.32
C ARG A 501 -12.67 -41.83 16.51
N LEU A 502 -11.73 -40.98 16.92
CA LEU A 502 -10.96 -41.16 18.16
C LEU A 502 -11.82 -40.88 19.40
N GLY A 503 -12.68 -39.85 19.37
CA GLY A 503 -13.66 -39.58 20.43
C GLY A 503 -14.64 -40.76 20.65
N ASP A 504 -15.11 -41.37 19.57
CA ASP A 504 -15.94 -42.60 19.63
C ASP A 504 -15.19 -43.80 20.23
N HIS A 505 -13.87 -43.90 20.01
CA HIS A 505 -13.07 -44.98 20.62
C HIS A 505 -12.90 -44.77 22.12
N ASP A 506 -12.63 -43.55 22.58
CA ASP A 506 -12.57 -43.24 24.02
C ASP A 506 -13.94 -43.48 24.69
N GLY A 507 -15.05 -43.07 24.07
CA GLY A 507 -16.40 -43.34 24.57
C GLY A 507 -16.71 -44.84 24.69
N ARG A 508 -16.29 -45.65 23.71
CA ARG A 508 -16.42 -47.11 23.77
C ARG A 508 -15.57 -47.75 24.87
N LEU A 509 -14.42 -47.18 25.21
CA LEU A 509 -13.58 -47.65 26.31
C LEU A 509 -14.23 -47.40 27.67
N GLU A 510 -14.86 -46.23 27.89
CA GLU A 510 -15.64 -45.96 29.12
C GLU A 510 -16.81 -46.96 29.29
N ASP A 511 -17.51 -47.28 28.20
CA ASP A 511 -18.60 -48.27 28.20
C ASP A 511 -18.08 -49.71 28.48
N HIS A 512 -16.87 -50.05 28.04
CA HIS A 512 -16.23 -51.34 28.35
C HIS A 512 -15.85 -51.46 29.84
N ASP A 513 -15.27 -50.42 30.44
CA ASP A 513 -15.01 -50.37 31.89
C ASP A 513 -16.32 -50.50 32.69
N GLY A 514 -17.38 -49.78 32.28
CA GLY A 514 -18.71 -49.88 32.89
C GLY A 514 -19.37 -51.26 32.78
N ARG A 515 -19.00 -52.06 31.76
CA ARG A 515 -19.41 -53.48 31.64
C ARG A 515 -18.61 -54.39 32.58
N LEU A 516 -17.31 -54.15 32.78
CA LEU A 516 -16.47 -54.94 33.68
C LEU A 516 -16.94 -54.82 35.14
N ASP A 517 -17.22 -53.61 35.62
CA ASP A 517 -17.84 -53.36 36.95
C ASP A 517 -19.16 -54.15 37.14
N ASN A 518 -19.92 -54.37 36.07
CA ASN A 518 -21.17 -55.13 36.09
C ASN A 518 -20.94 -56.65 36.21
N TYR A 519 -19.90 -57.17 35.55
CA TYR A 519 -19.54 -58.58 35.65
C TYR A 519 -19.03 -58.94 37.05
N ASP A 520 -18.19 -58.10 37.67
CA ASP A 520 -17.76 -58.28 39.07
C ASP A 520 -18.95 -58.29 40.03
N GLY A 521 -19.86 -57.32 39.92
CA GLY A 521 -21.09 -57.29 40.73
C GLY A 521 -22.00 -58.50 40.54
N ARG A 522 -22.00 -59.12 39.35
CA ARG A 522 -22.72 -60.39 39.10
C ARG A 522 -22.04 -61.60 39.71
N LEU A 523 -20.71 -61.61 39.83
CA LEU A 523 -19.98 -62.72 40.45
C LEU A 523 -20.24 -62.79 41.97
N GLU A 524 -20.26 -61.65 42.67
CA GLU A 524 -20.67 -61.59 44.09
C GLU A 524 -22.09 -62.15 44.32
N ASP A 525 -23.03 -61.82 43.43
CA ASP A 525 -24.44 -62.26 43.49
C ASP A 525 -24.60 -63.76 43.14
N HIS A 526 -23.63 -64.34 42.41
CA HIS A 526 -23.55 -65.78 42.13
C HIS A 526 -23.00 -66.57 43.32
N ASP A 527 -21.95 -66.11 43.99
CA ASP A 527 -21.41 -66.73 45.22
C ASP A 527 -22.48 -66.76 46.33
N GLY A 528 -23.17 -65.63 46.55
CA GLY A 528 -24.25 -65.54 47.55
C GLY A 528 -25.44 -66.50 47.27
N ARG A 529 -25.61 -66.95 46.02
CA ARG A 529 -26.61 -67.98 45.67
C ARG A 529 -26.11 -69.39 45.92
N LEU A 530 -24.80 -69.67 45.79
CA LEU A 530 -24.23 -70.98 46.07
C LEU A 530 -24.37 -71.36 47.55
N GLU A 531 -24.11 -70.43 48.48
CA GLU A 531 -24.35 -70.66 49.92
C GLU A 531 -25.82 -71.05 50.24
N ASP A 532 -26.81 -70.45 49.56
CA ASP A 532 -28.23 -70.76 49.78
C ASP A 532 -28.68 -72.06 49.07
N TYR A 533 -27.93 -72.57 48.08
CA TYR A 533 -28.11 -73.91 47.54
C TYR A 533 -27.57 -74.98 48.51
N ASP A 534 -26.36 -74.82 49.05
CA ASP A 534 -25.79 -75.73 50.07
C ASP A 534 -26.71 -75.82 51.29
N GLY A 535 -27.16 -74.67 51.80
CA GLY A 535 -28.13 -74.59 52.88
C GLY A 535 -29.47 -75.26 52.56
N ARG A 536 -29.79 -75.60 51.31
CA ARG A 536 -30.96 -76.40 50.93
C ARG A 536 -30.67 -77.88 50.75
N LEU A 537 -29.45 -78.25 50.33
CA LEU A 537 -29.00 -79.65 50.24
C LEU A 537 -28.99 -80.32 51.62
N ASP A 538 -28.44 -79.67 52.64
CA ASP A 538 -28.54 -80.06 54.07
C ASP A 538 -29.96 -80.50 54.50
N LYS A 539 -30.99 -79.81 53.98
CA LYS A 539 -32.40 -80.01 54.32
C LYS A 539 -33.09 -81.06 53.45
N HIS A 540 -32.46 -81.45 52.34
CA HIS A 540 -32.84 -82.60 51.54
C HIS A 540 -32.20 -83.88 52.11
N ASP A 541 -30.93 -83.85 52.50
CA ASP A 541 -30.22 -85.00 53.09
C ASP A 541 -30.92 -85.51 54.35
N GLY A 542 -31.23 -84.62 55.30
CA GLY A 542 -32.03 -84.96 56.50
C GLY A 542 -33.51 -85.32 56.23
N ARG A 543 -33.93 -85.39 54.96
CA ARG A 543 -35.20 -85.96 54.49
C ARG A 543 -35.02 -87.21 53.63
N LEU A 544 -33.82 -87.44 53.10
CA LEU A 544 -33.40 -88.69 52.50
C LEU A 544 -33.15 -89.71 53.62
N ASP A 545 -32.41 -89.39 54.69
CA ASP A 545 -32.25 -90.23 55.90
C ASP A 545 -33.58 -90.87 56.39
N ASP A 546 -34.64 -90.06 56.48
CA ASP A 546 -35.97 -90.41 57.01
C ASP A 546 -36.83 -91.18 55.96
N HIS A 547 -36.38 -91.21 54.71
CA HIS A 547 -36.86 -92.03 53.61
C HIS A 547 -36.07 -93.33 53.48
N ASP A 548 -34.74 -93.29 53.60
CA ASP A 548 -33.80 -94.40 53.48
C ASP A 548 -34.09 -95.45 54.56
N GLY A 549 -34.28 -95.02 55.82
CA GLY A 549 -34.75 -95.89 56.92
C GLY A 549 -36.18 -96.45 56.75
N ARG A 550 -36.84 -96.17 55.61
CA ARG A 550 -38.11 -96.78 55.16
C ARG A 550 -38.01 -97.45 53.78
N LEU A 551 -36.92 -97.19 53.06
CA LEU A 551 -36.47 -97.96 51.92
C LEU A 551 -35.82 -99.24 52.44
N ASP A 552 -34.85 -99.22 53.38
CA ASP A 552 -34.25 -100.39 54.08
C ASP A 552 -35.21 -101.58 54.33
N ASP A 553 -36.39 -101.30 54.91
CA ASP A 553 -37.42 -102.26 55.34
C ASP A 553 -38.28 -102.79 54.16
N HIS A 554 -38.19 -102.13 53.01
CA HIS A 554 -38.74 -102.44 51.71
C HIS A 554 -37.71 -103.12 50.81
N ASP A 555 -36.50 -102.56 50.76
CA ASP A 555 -35.27 -103.01 50.12
C ASP A 555 -34.97 -104.44 50.56
N GLY A 556 -34.93 -104.75 51.88
CA GLY A 556 -34.81 -106.12 52.40
C GLY A 556 -35.93 -107.13 52.04
N ARG A 557 -36.86 -106.77 51.13
CA ARG A 557 -37.84 -107.61 50.45
C ARG A 557 -37.97 -107.35 48.94
N ILE A 558 -37.32 -106.28 48.47
CA ILE A 558 -37.03 -105.93 47.08
C ILE A 558 -35.76 -106.71 46.73
N ASP A 559 -34.62 -106.56 47.42
CA ASP A 559 -33.43 -107.44 47.47
C ASP A 559 -33.70 -108.95 47.20
N ASP A 560 -34.65 -109.56 47.93
CA ASP A 560 -35.01 -111.00 47.87
C ASP A 560 -35.71 -111.40 46.54
N HIS A 561 -36.05 -110.38 45.74
CA HIS A 561 -36.72 -110.41 44.45
C HIS A 561 -35.83 -109.81 43.36
N ASP A 562 -35.06 -108.78 43.71
CA ASP A 562 -34.08 -108.04 42.93
C ASP A 562 -32.85 -108.93 42.72
N GLU A 563 -32.35 -109.72 43.68
CA GLU A 563 -31.39 -110.85 43.45
C GLU A 563 -31.85 -111.85 42.36
N ARG A 564 -33.10 -111.77 41.89
CA ARG A 564 -33.64 -112.51 40.74
C ARG A 564 -34.26 -111.66 39.62
N PHE A 565 -34.39 -110.36 39.83
CA PHE A 565 -34.63 -109.38 38.78
C PHE A 565 -33.27 -108.93 38.26
N ASP A 566 -32.32 -108.43 39.06
CA ASP A 566 -30.86 -108.40 38.85
C ASP A 566 -30.33 -109.63 38.06
N ASP A 567 -30.57 -110.88 38.46
CA ASP A 567 -30.12 -112.10 37.72
C ASP A 567 -30.74 -112.23 36.29
N HIS A 568 -31.68 -111.34 35.95
CA HIS A 568 -32.29 -111.10 34.64
C HIS A 568 -32.05 -109.70 34.07
N ASP A 569 -31.80 -108.72 34.92
CA ASP A 569 -31.73 -107.29 34.67
C ASP A 569 -30.26 -106.91 34.54
N GLU A 570 -29.31 -107.42 35.35
CA GLU A 570 -27.90 -107.59 34.94
C GLU A 570 -27.76 -108.23 33.54
N ARG A 571 -28.75 -109.03 33.10
CA ARG A 571 -28.78 -109.64 31.76
C ARG A 571 -29.64 -108.91 30.72
N PHE A 572 -30.49 -107.97 31.14
CA PHE A 572 -31.13 -107.00 30.25
C PHE A 572 -30.25 -105.77 30.13
N ASP A 573 -29.71 -105.20 31.20
CA ASP A 573 -28.59 -104.26 31.28
C ASP A 573 -27.33 -104.75 30.50
N ASP A 574 -26.98 -106.05 30.48
CA ASP A 574 -25.91 -106.59 29.58
C ASP A 574 -26.35 -106.70 28.08
N HIS A 575 -27.56 -106.24 27.77
CA HIS A 575 -28.15 -106.12 26.42
C HIS A 575 -28.57 -104.70 26.07
N ASP A 576 -29.13 -103.97 27.03
CA ASP A 576 -29.61 -102.61 27.00
C ASP A 576 -28.39 -101.72 27.19
N GLY A 577 -27.52 -101.93 28.17
CA GLY A 577 -26.16 -101.37 28.18
C GLY A 577 -25.30 -101.76 26.97
N ARG A 578 -25.62 -102.87 26.28
CA ARG A 578 -25.00 -103.26 24.98
C ARG A 578 -25.75 -102.74 23.72
N LEU A 579 -26.86 -102.04 23.94
CA LEU A 579 -27.62 -101.25 22.97
C LEU A 579 -27.32 -99.77 23.19
N ASP A 580 -27.19 -99.30 24.43
CA ASP A 580 -26.59 -98.04 24.86
C ASP A 580 -25.12 -97.98 24.37
N ASP A 581 -24.27 -99.01 24.57
CA ASP A 581 -22.94 -99.16 23.88
C ASP A 581 -23.03 -99.05 22.33
N HIS A 582 -24.22 -99.19 21.75
CA HIS A 582 -24.46 -99.09 20.31
C HIS A 582 -25.05 -97.76 19.91
N ASP A 583 -25.95 -97.21 20.72
CA ASP A 583 -26.68 -95.97 20.51
C ASP A 583 -25.78 -94.80 20.93
N GLU A 584 -25.04 -94.85 22.05
CA GLU A 584 -23.86 -94.01 22.30
C GLU A 584 -22.85 -94.10 21.15
N ARG A 585 -22.65 -95.28 20.56
CA ARG A 585 -21.76 -95.47 19.39
C ARG A 585 -22.38 -95.05 18.04
N PHE A 586 -23.67 -94.76 18.00
CA PHE A 586 -24.38 -94.15 16.88
C PHE A 586 -24.44 -92.63 17.07
N ASP A 587 -24.64 -92.13 18.28
CA ASP A 587 -24.49 -90.73 18.66
C ASP A 587 -23.02 -90.27 18.46
N ASP A 588 -22.01 -91.11 18.78
CA ASP A 588 -20.59 -90.96 18.38
C ASP A 588 -20.35 -91.02 16.85
N HIS A 589 -21.32 -91.48 16.06
CA HIS A 589 -21.22 -91.53 14.60
C HIS A 589 -21.98 -90.39 13.93
N ASP A 590 -23.14 -90.02 14.46
CA ASP A 590 -23.97 -88.93 13.99
C ASP A 590 -23.31 -87.62 14.44
N GLY A 591 -22.85 -87.50 15.69
CA GLY A 591 -21.95 -86.41 16.12
C GLY A 591 -20.64 -86.35 15.33
N ARG A 592 -20.03 -87.49 14.96
CA ARG A 592 -18.87 -87.53 14.04
C ARG A 592 -19.22 -87.39 12.55
N LEU A 593 -20.50 -87.19 12.21
CA LEU A 593 -20.99 -86.78 10.90
C LEU A 593 -21.36 -85.30 10.93
N ASP A 594 -21.94 -84.80 12.02
CA ASP A 594 -22.09 -83.37 12.32
C ASP A 594 -20.71 -82.68 12.36
N ASP A 595 -19.71 -83.24 13.10
CA ASP A 595 -18.28 -82.86 13.05
C ASP A 595 -17.68 -82.85 11.63
N HIS A 596 -18.28 -83.59 10.69
CA HIS A 596 -17.81 -83.65 9.30
C HIS A 596 -18.53 -82.66 8.41
N ASP A 597 -19.83 -82.47 8.59
CA ASP A 597 -20.64 -81.53 7.84
C ASP A 597 -20.28 -80.10 8.28
N GLU A 598 -20.09 -79.81 9.58
CA GLU A 598 -19.48 -78.57 10.08
C GLU A 598 -18.09 -78.34 9.46
N ARG A 599 -17.24 -79.38 9.41
CA ARG A 599 -15.91 -79.29 8.77
C ARG A 599 -15.94 -79.27 7.23
N PHE A 600 -17.10 -79.47 6.61
CA PHE A 600 -17.34 -79.23 5.18
C PHE A 600 -17.86 -77.82 4.94
N ASP A 601 -18.76 -77.30 5.79
CA ASP A 601 -19.19 -75.91 5.79
C ASP A 601 -17.98 -74.97 6.05
N ASP A 602 -17.08 -75.31 6.99
CA ASP A 602 -15.75 -74.69 7.16
C ASP A 602 -14.90 -74.70 5.87
N HIS A 603 -15.02 -75.74 5.05
CA HIS A 603 -14.22 -75.88 3.82
C HIS A 603 -14.82 -75.09 2.66
N ASP A 604 -16.15 -75.04 2.57
CA ASP A 604 -16.84 -74.25 1.55
C ASP A 604 -16.74 -72.75 1.89
N GLY A 605 -16.89 -72.34 3.15
CA GLY A 605 -16.59 -70.97 3.60
C GLY A 605 -15.13 -70.56 3.32
N ARG A 606 -14.16 -71.42 3.65
CA ARG A 606 -12.74 -71.19 3.31
C ARG A 606 -12.38 -71.35 1.82
N LEU A 607 -13.35 -71.71 0.97
CA LEU A 607 -13.25 -71.64 -0.48
C LEU A 607 -13.87 -70.34 -1.01
N ASP A 608 -15.00 -69.92 -0.46
CA ASP A 608 -15.60 -68.60 -0.74
C ASP A 608 -14.62 -67.47 -0.32
N ASP A 609 -13.98 -67.55 0.86
CA ASP A 609 -12.85 -66.70 1.29
C ASP A 609 -11.72 -66.63 0.26
N HIS A 610 -11.44 -67.75 -0.41
CA HIS A 610 -10.37 -67.83 -1.40
C HIS A 610 -10.78 -67.23 -2.74
N ASP A 611 -12.02 -67.42 -3.17
CA ASP A 611 -12.55 -66.82 -4.38
C ASP A 611 -12.73 -65.29 -4.22
N GLU A 612 -13.23 -64.78 -3.08
CA GLU A 612 -13.21 -63.34 -2.76
C GLU A 612 -11.78 -62.76 -2.81
N ARG A 613 -10.80 -63.50 -2.27
CA ARG A 613 -9.39 -63.12 -2.32
C ARG A 613 -8.75 -63.31 -3.69
N PHE A 614 -9.35 -64.02 -4.63
CA PHE A 614 -8.92 -64.01 -6.03
C PHE A 614 -9.52 -62.83 -6.79
N ASP A 615 -10.77 -62.46 -6.51
CA ASP A 615 -11.40 -61.27 -7.08
C ASP A 615 -10.72 -59.96 -6.62
N ASP A 616 -10.27 -59.84 -5.35
CA ASP A 616 -9.38 -58.74 -4.91
C ASP A 616 -8.09 -58.67 -5.73
N HIS A 617 -7.42 -59.80 -5.92
CA HIS A 617 -6.16 -59.85 -6.67
C HIS A 617 -6.35 -59.50 -8.15
N ASP A 618 -7.42 -59.97 -8.80
CA ASP A 618 -7.71 -59.64 -10.19
C ASP A 618 -8.13 -58.16 -10.35
N GLY A 619 -8.89 -57.60 -9.39
CA GLY A 619 -9.19 -56.16 -9.34
C GLY A 619 -7.94 -55.29 -9.21
N ARG A 620 -7.04 -55.63 -8.28
CA ARG A 620 -5.76 -54.93 -8.08
C ARG A 620 -4.78 -55.13 -9.24
N LEU A 621 -4.87 -56.25 -9.97
CA LEU A 621 -4.13 -56.46 -11.22
C LEU A 621 -4.69 -55.61 -12.37
N ALA A 622 -5.99 -55.36 -12.41
CA ALA A 622 -6.59 -54.42 -13.37
C ALA A 622 -6.14 -52.98 -13.08
N GLU A 623 -6.27 -52.50 -11.84
CA GLU A 623 -5.80 -51.17 -11.42
C GLU A 623 -4.30 -50.96 -11.73
N ALA A 624 -3.46 -51.96 -11.41
CA ALA A 624 -2.03 -51.91 -11.72
C ALA A 624 -1.75 -51.93 -13.23
N SER A 625 -2.61 -52.56 -14.04
CA SER A 625 -2.50 -52.55 -15.51
C SER A 625 -2.89 -51.19 -16.10
N ASP A 626 -3.96 -50.57 -15.60
CA ASP A 626 -4.45 -49.28 -16.07
C ASP A 626 -3.43 -48.17 -15.72
N ARG A 627 -2.93 -48.16 -14.48
CA ARG A 627 -1.85 -47.25 -14.05
C ARG A 627 -0.53 -47.42 -14.82
N ILE A 628 -0.24 -48.63 -15.33
CA ILE A 628 0.88 -48.86 -16.26
C ILE A 628 0.56 -48.31 -17.66
N GLY A 629 -0.70 -48.33 -18.08
CA GLY A 629 -1.19 -47.67 -19.28
C GLY A 629 -1.00 -46.15 -19.21
N ASP A 630 -1.47 -45.51 -18.15
CA ASP A 630 -1.37 -44.06 -17.93
C ASP A 630 0.11 -43.62 -17.91
N LEU A 631 0.95 -44.31 -17.14
CA LEU A 631 2.39 -44.05 -17.10
C LEU A 631 3.06 -44.26 -18.47
N SER A 632 2.57 -45.20 -19.28
CA SER A 632 3.07 -45.40 -20.66
C SER A 632 2.67 -44.25 -21.58
N ALA A 633 1.47 -43.69 -21.42
CA ALA A 633 1.02 -42.51 -22.17
C ALA A 633 1.84 -41.26 -21.79
N THR A 634 2.08 -41.03 -20.49
CA THR A 634 2.97 -39.95 -20.03
C THR A 634 4.38 -40.08 -20.61
N ILE A 635 4.92 -41.31 -20.66
CA ILE A 635 6.24 -41.58 -21.25
C ILE A 635 6.27 -41.39 -22.78
N GLU A 636 5.14 -41.49 -23.48
CA GLU A 636 5.03 -41.22 -24.93
C GLU A 636 4.96 -39.72 -25.26
N ASP A 637 4.59 -38.86 -24.30
CA ASP A 637 4.51 -37.40 -24.45
C ASP A 637 5.83 -36.65 -24.16
N VAL A 638 6.60 -37.12 -23.17
CA VAL A 638 7.93 -36.57 -22.79
C VAL A 638 8.89 -36.29 -23.98
N PRO A 639 8.95 -37.11 -25.07
CA PRO A 639 9.77 -36.81 -26.24
C PRO A 639 9.35 -35.58 -27.05
N GLU A 640 8.08 -35.18 -27.01
CA GLU A 640 7.59 -33.96 -27.64
C GLU A 640 7.81 -32.75 -26.71
N GLN A 641 7.58 -32.90 -25.40
CA GLN A 641 7.96 -31.88 -24.40
C GLN A 641 9.46 -31.52 -24.47
N LEU A 642 10.34 -32.54 -24.55
CA LEU A 642 11.78 -32.35 -24.74
C LEU A 642 12.14 -31.64 -26.05
N LYS A 643 11.29 -31.72 -27.07
CA LYS A 643 11.50 -31.14 -28.39
C LYS A 643 11.00 -29.68 -28.45
N THR A 644 9.99 -29.33 -27.66
CA THR A 644 9.64 -27.93 -27.35
C THR A 644 10.80 -27.29 -26.58
N ILE A 645 11.26 -27.88 -25.46
CA ILE A 645 12.44 -27.39 -24.73
C ILE A 645 13.68 -27.26 -25.64
N GLU A 646 13.85 -28.13 -26.65
CA GLU A 646 14.92 -28.01 -27.66
C GLU A 646 14.70 -26.88 -28.69
N SER A 647 13.48 -26.43 -28.98
CA SER A 647 13.24 -25.18 -29.74
C SER A 647 13.49 -23.96 -28.89
N ASP A 648 12.97 -23.94 -27.66
CA ASP A 648 12.94 -22.74 -26.81
C ASP A 648 14.35 -22.39 -26.34
N THR A 649 15.18 -23.41 -26.06
CA THR A 649 16.62 -23.25 -25.81
C THR A 649 17.36 -22.63 -27.01
N LYS A 650 16.89 -22.83 -28.25
CA LYS A 650 17.51 -22.24 -29.46
C LYS A 650 16.97 -20.86 -29.81
N ALA A 651 15.72 -20.56 -29.46
CA ALA A 651 15.22 -19.19 -29.46
C ALA A 651 16.09 -18.38 -28.50
N LEU A 652 16.16 -18.79 -27.22
CA LEU A 652 16.97 -18.13 -26.20
C LEU A 652 18.49 -18.03 -26.53
N GLU A 653 19.06 -18.97 -27.29
CA GLU A 653 20.44 -18.87 -27.82
C GLU A 653 20.58 -17.76 -28.88
N SER A 654 19.52 -17.51 -29.67
CA SER A 654 19.42 -16.39 -30.63
C SER A 654 19.14 -15.06 -29.93
N ASP A 655 18.21 -15.02 -28.97
CA ASP A 655 17.88 -13.81 -28.18
C ASP A 655 19.14 -13.23 -27.53
N VAL A 656 20.00 -14.11 -26.99
CA VAL A 656 21.27 -13.74 -26.37
C VAL A 656 22.30 -13.24 -27.40
N GLU A 657 22.32 -13.76 -28.63
CA GLU A 657 23.19 -13.23 -29.70
C GLU A 657 22.73 -11.81 -30.11
N THR A 658 21.41 -11.57 -30.23
CA THR A 658 20.83 -10.23 -30.44
C THR A 658 21.16 -9.28 -29.28
N LEU A 659 21.05 -9.73 -28.02
CA LEU A 659 21.34 -8.92 -26.84
C LEU A 659 22.84 -8.56 -26.74
N GLU A 660 23.75 -9.47 -27.12
CA GLU A 660 25.19 -9.19 -27.16
C GLU A 660 25.53 -8.11 -28.22
N ASP A 661 24.88 -8.14 -29.39
CA ASP A 661 25.06 -7.11 -30.43
C ASP A 661 24.44 -5.75 -30.02
N SER A 662 23.24 -5.72 -29.43
CA SER A 662 22.61 -4.50 -28.88
C SER A 662 23.47 -3.85 -27.79
N VAL A 663 23.98 -4.63 -26.84
CA VAL A 663 24.91 -4.14 -25.79
C VAL A 663 26.21 -3.59 -26.40
N ALA A 664 26.70 -4.18 -27.49
CA ALA A 664 27.86 -3.65 -28.20
C ALA A 664 27.56 -2.30 -28.88
N GLU A 665 26.38 -2.15 -29.51
CA GLU A 665 25.95 -0.89 -30.12
C GLU A 665 25.80 0.23 -29.08
N HIS A 666 25.09 -0.02 -27.98
CA HIS A 666 24.98 0.89 -26.84
C HIS A 666 26.35 1.32 -26.30
N GLY A 667 27.33 0.43 -26.28
CA GLY A 667 28.72 0.77 -25.98
C GLY A 667 29.29 1.85 -26.90
N THR A 668 29.07 1.74 -28.21
CA THR A 668 29.50 2.77 -29.18
C THR A 668 28.68 4.07 -29.08
N ARG A 669 27.43 4.00 -28.62
CA ARG A 669 26.59 5.18 -28.39
C ARG A 669 27.09 5.97 -27.17
N LEU A 670 27.49 5.28 -26.11
CA LEU A 670 28.13 5.87 -24.92
C LEU A 670 29.48 6.53 -25.27
N GLU A 671 30.34 5.89 -26.09
CA GLU A 671 31.59 6.53 -26.54
C GLU A 671 31.34 7.86 -27.29
N ARG A 672 30.31 7.93 -28.15
CA ARG A 672 29.91 9.18 -28.82
C ARG A 672 29.33 10.22 -27.86
N GLN A 673 28.64 9.79 -26.79
CA GLN A 673 28.12 10.71 -25.77
C GLN A 673 29.24 11.29 -24.91
N ASP A 674 30.26 10.50 -24.53
CA ASP A 674 31.47 10.99 -23.85
C ASP A 674 32.22 12.03 -24.71
N ASP A 675 32.44 11.75 -26.01
CA ASP A 675 33.03 12.72 -26.96
C ASP A 675 32.21 14.03 -27.03
N THR A 676 30.87 13.93 -27.00
CA THR A 676 29.95 15.08 -27.03
C THR A 676 29.98 15.87 -25.73
N ILE A 677 30.13 15.19 -24.59
CA ILE A 677 30.26 15.81 -23.25
C ILE A 677 31.62 16.52 -23.13
N GLU A 678 32.71 15.95 -23.64
CA GLU A 678 34.02 16.64 -23.68
C GLU A 678 33.94 17.92 -24.52
N ALA A 679 33.41 17.83 -25.76
CA ALA A 679 33.22 19.00 -26.63
C ALA A 679 32.29 20.07 -26.02
N THR A 680 31.23 19.67 -25.31
CA THR A 680 30.34 20.59 -24.60
C THR A 680 31.04 21.23 -23.40
N THR A 681 31.88 20.48 -22.68
CA THR A 681 32.69 20.99 -21.57
C THR A 681 33.72 22.02 -22.04
N GLU A 682 34.37 21.80 -23.20
CA GLU A 682 35.25 22.80 -23.82
C GLU A 682 34.47 24.07 -24.20
N ARG A 683 33.26 23.94 -24.77
CA ARG A 683 32.39 25.08 -25.12
C ARG A 683 31.96 25.88 -23.90
N VAL A 684 31.56 25.23 -22.80
CA VAL A 684 31.21 25.89 -21.53
C VAL A 684 32.44 26.59 -20.92
N THR A 685 33.61 25.96 -20.98
CA THR A 685 34.87 26.55 -20.51
C THR A 685 35.25 27.80 -21.32
N ALA A 686 35.07 27.76 -22.65
CA ALA A 686 35.28 28.92 -23.52
C ALA A 686 34.26 30.04 -23.23
N LEU A 687 32.98 29.70 -23.06
CA LEU A 687 31.92 30.66 -22.74
C LEU A 687 32.14 31.36 -21.40
N SER A 688 32.62 30.65 -20.37
CA SER A 688 33.05 31.24 -19.10
C SER A 688 34.15 32.28 -19.29
N GLY A 689 35.11 32.04 -20.19
CA GLY A 689 36.15 33.02 -20.53
C GLY A 689 35.60 34.28 -21.21
N THR A 690 34.55 34.15 -22.04
CA THR A 690 33.85 35.32 -22.62
C THR A 690 33.00 36.06 -21.59
N VAL A 691 32.44 35.37 -20.60
CA VAL A 691 31.77 35.99 -19.44
C VAL A 691 32.79 36.77 -18.62
N ASP A 692 33.96 36.20 -18.30
CA ASP A 692 35.03 36.92 -17.58
C ASP A 692 35.46 38.19 -18.34
N GLU A 693 35.66 38.13 -19.66
CA GLU A 693 36.04 39.33 -20.44
C GLU A 693 34.91 40.36 -20.54
N THR A 694 33.65 39.94 -20.65
CA THR A 694 32.52 40.89 -20.67
C THR A 694 32.27 41.52 -19.29
N THR A 695 32.46 40.78 -18.20
CA THR A 695 32.47 41.33 -16.83
C THR A 695 33.59 42.36 -16.65
N ALA A 696 34.82 42.07 -17.11
CA ALA A 696 35.93 43.02 -17.06
C ALA A 696 35.68 44.29 -17.91
N ARG A 697 34.95 44.18 -19.03
CA ARG A 697 34.51 45.34 -19.83
C ARG A 697 33.43 46.15 -19.11
N LEU A 698 32.51 45.50 -18.38
CA LEU A 698 31.49 46.18 -17.58
C LEU A 698 32.09 46.96 -16.40
N GLU A 699 33.15 46.44 -15.74
CA GLU A 699 33.89 47.21 -14.72
C GLU A 699 34.47 48.52 -15.31
N VAL A 700 35.08 48.46 -16.50
CA VAL A 700 35.62 49.66 -17.18
C VAL A 700 34.51 50.66 -17.53
N VAL A 701 33.35 50.20 -18.01
CA VAL A 701 32.21 51.08 -18.31
C VAL A 701 31.62 51.70 -17.03
N ALA A 702 31.64 51.00 -15.90
CA ALA A 702 31.21 51.53 -14.60
C ALA A 702 32.17 52.61 -14.07
N ASP A 703 33.48 52.41 -14.21
CA ASP A 703 34.51 53.42 -13.91
C ASP A 703 34.36 54.66 -14.81
N GLU A 704 34.14 54.48 -16.12
CA GLU A 704 33.89 55.58 -17.06
C GLU A 704 32.59 56.34 -16.73
N THR A 705 31.52 55.63 -16.37
CA THR A 705 30.24 56.24 -15.94
C THR A 705 30.42 57.07 -14.67
N THR A 706 31.13 56.54 -13.67
CA THR A 706 31.44 57.24 -12.42
C THR A 706 32.30 58.50 -12.66
N SER A 707 33.23 58.45 -13.62
CA SER A 707 33.99 59.62 -14.04
C SER A 707 33.10 60.65 -14.73
N LEU A 708 32.11 60.22 -15.53
CA LEU A 708 31.19 61.10 -16.25
C LEU A 708 30.22 61.81 -15.29
N GLU A 709 29.76 61.15 -14.23
CA GLU A 709 28.98 61.78 -13.15
C GLU A 709 29.77 62.91 -12.46
N SER A 710 31.06 62.71 -12.20
CA SER A 710 31.92 63.75 -11.60
C SER A 710 32.18 64.93 -12.55
N ASP A 711 32.25 64.69 -13.87
CA ASP A 711 32.30 65.76 -14.88
C ASP A 711 30.96 66.51 -14.98
N VAL A 712 29.82 65.84 -14.78
CA VAL A 712 28.49 66.46 -14.72
C VAL A 712 28.32 67.33 -13.47
N GLU A 713 28.67 66.85 -12.27
CA GLU A 713 28.65 67.66 -11.03
C GLU A 713 29.55 68.91 -11.18
N THR A 714 30.69 68.78 -11.88
CA THR A 714 31.57 69.90 -12.21
C THR A 714 30.91 70.89 -13.18
N LEU A 715 30.15 70.42 -14.17
CA LEU A 715 29.39 71.26 -15.11
C LEU A 715 28.22 71.98 -14.46
N GLU A 716 27.52 71.35 -13.51
CA GLU A 716 26.46 71.99 -12.70
C GLU A 716 27.03 73.15 -11.87
N GLY A 717 28.20 72.97 -11.25
CA GLY A 717 28.92 74.05 -10.58
C GLY A 717 29.26 75.22 -11.50
N VAL A 718 29.69 74.93 -12.75
CA VAL A 718 29.97 75.96 -13.77
C VAL A 718 28.70 76.65 -14.27
N LEU A 719 27.55 75.97 -14.29
CA LEU A 719 26.25 76.59 -14.58
C LEU A 719 25.81 77.54 -13.46
N GLY A 720 26.00 77.17 -12.18
CA GLY A 720 25.77 78.07 -11.05
C GLY A 720 26.62 79.34 -11.13
N ASP A 721 27.92 79.21 -11.41
CA ASP A 721 28.85 80.33 -11.67
C ASP A 721 28.41 81.22 -12.87
N VAL A 722 27.60 80.69 -13.80
CA VAL A 722 27.03 81.44 -14.92
C VAL A 722 25.73 82.15 -14.53
N ASP A 723 24.82 81.49 -13.81
CA ASP A 723 23.56 82.08 -13.34
C ASP A 723 23.80 83.24 -12.35
N ASP A 724 24.74 83.09 -11.41
CA ASP A 724 25.16 84.19 -10.51
C ASP A 724 25.65 85.41 -11.32
N ARG A 725 26.33 85.18 -12.45
CA ARG A 725 26.82 86.24 -13.34
C ARG A 725 25.73 86.80 -14.27
N VAL A 726 24.69 86.04 -14.58
CA VAL A 726 23.48 86.55 -15.25
C VAL A 726 22.68 87.42 -14.29
N ALA A 727 22.59 87.06 -13.01
CA ALA A 727 21.98 87.88 -11.97
C ALA A 727 22.75 89.20 -11.75
N GLU A 728 24.10 89.18 -11.63
CA GLU A 728 24.91 90.41 -11.57
C GLU A 728 24.68 91.27 -12.82
N PHE A 729 24.53 90.67 -14.01
CA PHE A 729 24.26 91.41 -15.23
C PHE A 729 22.85 92.02 -15.24
N ALA A 730 21.85 91.35 -14.67
CA ALA A 730 20.48 91.86 -14.54
C ALA A 730 20.42 93.09 -13.61
N GLU A 731 21.02 93.04 -12.42
CA GLU A 731 21.09 94.22 -11.52
C GLU A 731 21.74 95.44 -12.21
N ARG A 732 22.72 95.19 -13.11
CA ARG A 732 23.40 96.23 -13.90
C ARG A 732 22.60 96.72 -15.12
N VAL A 733 21.56 96.01 -15.52
CA VAL A 733 20.54 96.48 -16.48
C VAL A 733 19.51 97.33 -15.74
N ASP A 734 19.01 96.88 -14.58
CA ASP A 734 18.12 97.67 -13.72
C ASP A 734 18.74 99.02 -13.30
N GLU A 735 20.05 99.06 -12.97
CA GLU A 735 20.76 100.32 -12.72
C GLU A 735 20.83 101.23 -13.96
N GLN A 736 20.82 100.67 -15.17
CA GLN A 736 20.80 101.45 -16.41
C GLN A 736 19.40 101.93 -16.77
N ASP A 737 18.37 101.11 -16.61
CA ASP A 737 16.98 101.51 -16.84
C ASP A 737 16.54 102.59 -15.83
N GLY A 738 16.88 102.43 -14.54
CA GLY A 738 16.68 103.50 -13.54
C GLY A 738 17.45 104.79 -13.84
N ARG A 739 18.53 104.73 -14.63
CA ARG A 739 19.25 105.91 -15.16
C ARG A 739 18.68 106.42 -16.48
N ILE A 740 17.92 105.63 -17.22
CA ILE A 740 17.14 106.05 -18.39
C ILE A 740 15.88 106.77 -17.91
N ASP A 741 15.15 106.24 -16.93
CA ASP A 741 14.05 106.94 -16.24
C ASP A 741 14.49 108.31 -15.71
N ASP A 742 15.66 108.36 -15.08
CA ASP A 742 16.24 109.60 -14.56
C ASP A 742 16.66 110.58 -15.69
N VAL A 743 16.88 110.10 -16.92
CA VAL A 743 17.12 110.94 -18.11
C VAL A 743 15.80 111.36 -18.79
N ASP A 744 14.83 110.45 -18.92
CA ASP A 744 13.52 110.74 -19.50
C ASP A 744 12.71 111.69 -18.62
N GLY A 745 12.84 111.61 -17.29
CA GLY A 745 12.34 112.63 -16.36
C GLY A 745 12.96 114.01 -16.61
N LYS A 746 14.27 114.07 -16.90
CA LYS A 746 14.95 115.33 -17.28
C LYS A 746 14.54 115.82 -18.69
N ILE A 747 14.14 114.92 -19.59
CA ILE A 747 13.57 115.26 -20.90
C ILE A 747 12.12 115.75 -20.76
N ALA A 748 11.35 115.19 -19.83
CA ALA A 748 10.01 115.67 -19.47
C ALA A 748 10.07 117.07 -18.85
N ASP A 749 10.94 117.31 -17.84
CA ASP A 749 11.22 118.65 -17.30
C ASP A 749 11.57 119.66 -18.42
N LEU A 750 12.40 119.24 -19.38
CA LEU A 750 12.81 120.09 -20.52
C LEU A 750 11.67 120.29 -21.54
N THR A 751 10.75 119.33 -21.64
CA THR A 751 9.55 119.41 -22.48
C THR A 751 8.53 120.36 -21.87
N ASP A 752 8.32 120.31 -20.55
CA ASP A 752 7.51 121.26 -19.79
C ASP A 752 8.10 122.69 -19.88
N ASP A 753 9.41 122.85 -19.81
CA ASP A 753 10.09 124.14 -20.05
C ASP A 753 9.86 124.65 -21.49
N ILE A 754 9.87 123.75 -22.49
CA ILE A 754 9.55 124.06 -23.89
C ILE A 754 8.07 124.39 -24.09
N GLU A 755 7.15 123.71 -23.40
CA GLU A 755 5.72 123.98 -23.45
C GLU A 755 5.36 125.27 -22.70
N ALA A 756 6.05 125.59 -21.61
CA ALA A 756 5.96 126.89 -20.93
C ALA A 756 6.49 128.03 -21.81
N ILE A 757 7.60 127.81 -22.53
CA ILE A 757 8.11 128.75 -23.56
C ILE A 757 7.11 128.88 -24.72
N SER A 758 6.47 127.80 -25.14
CA SER A 758 5.45 127.80 -26.20
C SER A 758 4.19 128.55 -25.75
N THR A 759 3.73 128.32 -24.52
CA THR A 759 2.65 129.08 -23.86
C THR A 759 2.99 130.57 -23.74
N ALA A 760 4.26 130.92 -23.52
CA ALA A 760 4.72 132.32 -23.53
C ALA A 760 4.75 132.95 -24.94
N ILE A 761 4.91 132.14 -25.99
CA ILE A 761 4.78 132.55 -27.40
C ILE A 761 3.28 132.68 -27.78
N GLU A 762 2.42 131.78 -27.33
CA GLU A 762 0.97 131.89 -27.49
C GLU A 762 0.39 133.08 -26.71
N SER A 763 0.95 133.41 -25.53
CA SER A 763 0.65 134.64 -24.80
C SER A 763 1.09 135.93 -25.52
N LEU A 764 1.91 135.83 -26.56
CA LEU A 764 2.18 136.93 -27.49
C LEU A 764 1.20 136.95 -28.67
N GLY A 765 0.70 135.80 -29.09
CA GLY A 765 -0.37 135.66 -30.11
C GLY A 765 -1.77 135.99 -29.60
N SER A 766 -2.08 135.81 -28.31
CA SER A 766 -3.41 136.11 -27.76
C SER A 766 -3.74 137.61 -27.73
N LEU A 767 -2.73 138.48 -27.83
CA LEU A 767 -2.90 139.92 -28.06
C LEU A 767 -3.29 140.25 -29.53
N GLU A 768 -3.11 139.30 -30.44
CA GLU A 768 -3.55 139.37 -31.85
C GLU A 768 -4.97 138.76 -32.01
N ALA A 769 -5.39 137.89 -31.08
CA ALA A 769 -6.69 137.21 -31.08
C ALA A 769 -7.87 138.04 -30.52
N ASP A 770 -7.62 139.22 -29.93
CA ASP A 770 -8.65 140.23 -29.56
C ASP A 770 -9.37 140.85 -30.79
N LEU A 771 -9.20 140.27 -32.00
CA LEU A 771 -9.52 140.87 -33.29
C LEU A 771 -10.51 140.07 -34.17
N GLU A 772 -10.92 138.84 -33.81
CA GLU A 772 -11.97 138.12 -34.57
C GLU A 772 -13.02 137.43 -33.68
N GLU A 773 -13.84 138.31 -33.10
CA GLU A 773 -15.26 138.18 -32.76
C GLU A 773 -16.06 137.12 -33.57
N VAL A 774 -16.98 136.40 -32.90
CA VAL A 774 -18.06 135.53 -33.47
C VAL A 774 -17.58 134.31 -34.33
N THR A 775 -18.31 133.19 -34.51
CA THR A 775 -19.78 132.95 -34.45
C THR A 775 -20.14 131.48 -34.16
N GLU A 776 -21.24 131.27 -33.43
CA GLU A 776 -22.27 130.21 -33.60
C GLU A 776 -21.95 128.73 -33.94
N THR A 777 -22.45 127.84 -33.04
CA THR A 777 -23.12 126.53 -33.33
C THR A 777 -22.23 125.34 -33.77
N VAL A 778 -22.64 124.06 -33.64
CA VAL A 778 -23.98 123.44 -33.51
C VAL A 778 -24.05 122.43 -32.35
N VAL A 779 -25.25 122.23 -31.79
CA VAL A 779 -25.57 121.24 -30.73
C VAL A 779 -26.63 120.24 -31.23
N ALA A 780 -26.56 119.00 -30.71
CA ALA A 780 -27.54 117.89 -30.75
C ALA A 780 -27.64 117.03 -32.03
N LEU A 781 -27.33 115.73 -31.89
CA LEU A 781 -27.89 114.64 -32.73
C LEU A 781 -27.94 113.22 -32.10
N GLU A 782 -27.41 112.97 -30.90
CA GLU A 782 -27.13 111.59 -30.40
C GLU A 782 -28.27 110.89 -29.62
N SER A 783 -29.39 111.57 -29.34
CA SER A 783 -30.46 111.07 -28.43
C SER A 783 -31.38 109.97 -29.01
N LEU A 784 -30.92 109.17 -29.98
CA LEU A 784 -31.74 108.18 -30.71
C LEU A 784 -31.18 106.75 -30.70
N GLU A 785 -29.89 106.58 -30.38
CA GLU A 785 -29.14 105.33 -30.60
C GLU A 785 -29.37 104.28 -29.50
N SER A 786 -29.34 104.72 -28.23
CA SER A 786 -29.54 103.96 -26.96
C SER A 786 -30.91 103.26 -26.79
N ARG A 787 -31.64 102.97 -27.86
CA ARG A 787 -32.89 102.20 -27.88
C ARG A 787 -32.88 101.07 -28.91
N PHE A 788 -31.73 100.78 -29.51
CA PHE A 788 -31.54 99.64 -30.41
C PHE A 788 -30.97 98.43 -29.67
N ASP A 789 -30.12 98.66 -28.66
CA ASP A 789 -29.26 97.65 -28.04
C ASP A 789 -30.03 96.67 -27.15
N GLU A 790 -30.96 97.16 -26.31
CA GLU A 790 -31.82 96.37 -25.38
C GLU A 790 -32.72 95.31 -26.06
N LEU A 791 -32.74 95.23 -27.40
CA LEU A 791 -33.53 94.24 -28.16
C LEU A 791 -32.66 93.20 -28.87
N SER A 792 -31.33 93.35 -28.91
CA SER A 792 -30.42 92.34 -29.46
C SER A 792 -30.15 91.24 -28.45
N GLU A 793 -29.87 91.63 -27.20
CA GLU A 793 -29.39 90.77 -26.11
C GLU A 793 -30.35 89.60 -25.77
N ALA A 794 -31.66 89.79 -25.97
CA ALA A 794 -32.69 88.78 -25.71
C ALA A 794 -32.94 87.79 -26.87
N VAL A 795 -32.04 87.69 -27.85
CA VAL A 795 -32.09 86.73 -28.96
C VAL A 795 -30.99 85.67 -28.84
N ASP A 796 -29.85 86.04 -28.25
CA ASP A 796 -28.66 85.17 -28.16
C ASP A 796 -28.82 84.07 -27.08
N ASP A 797 -29.72 84.27 -26.10
CA ASP A 797 -30.09 83.30 -25.04
C ASP A 797 -30.78 82.00 -25.54
N ILE A 798 -31.01 81.82 -26.84
CA ILE A 798 -31.73 80.66 -27.40
C ILE A 798 -30.78 79.55 -27.89
N GLU A 799 -29.55 79.88 -28.27
CA GLU A 799 -28.58 78.94 -28.85
C GLU A 799 -28.22 77.72 -27.97
N PRO A 800 -28.00 77.82 -26.64
CA PRO A 800 -27.59 76.65 -25.84
C PRO A 800 -28.69 75.57 -25.70
N LEU A 801 -29.97 75.95 -25.80
CA LEU A 801 -31.09 75.00 -25.63
C LEU A 801 -31.28 74.05 -26.83
N GLU A 802 -30.61 74.28 -27.96
CA GLU A 802 -30.53 73.27 -29.03
C GLU A 802 -29.43 72.23 -28.74
N THR A 803 -28.34 72.60 -28.05
CA THR A 803 -27.26 71.66 -27.66
C THR A 803 -27.71 70.68 -26.58
N ASP A 804 -28.34 71.16 -25.50
CA ASP A 804 -28.90 70.32 -24.42
C ASP A 804 -29.85 69.23 -24.96
N LEU A 805 -30.54 69.53 -26.06
CA LEU A 805 -31.55 68.66 -26.67
C LEU A 805 -30.94 67.59 -27.59
N GLU A 806 -29.81 67.89 -28.24
CA GLU A 806 -29.02 66.89 -28.98
C GLU A 806 -28.31 65.91 -28.04
N GLU A 807 -27.76 66.38 -26.91
CA GLU A 807 -27.12 65.53 -25.89
C GLU A 807 -28.13 64.59 -25.19
N LEU A 808 -29.34 65.09 -24.89
CA LEU A 808 -30.44 64.26 -24.39
C LEU A 808 -30.95 63.26 -25.44
N SER A 809 -30.77 63.54 -26.74
CA SER A 809 -31.11 62.58 -27.82
C SER A 809 -30.04 61.50 -27.99
N ALA A 810 -28.76 61.82 -27.79
CA ALA A 810 -27.66 60.86 -27.81
C ALA A 810 -27.81 59.84 -26.68
N THR A 811 -27.92 60.32 -25.44
CA THR A 811 -28.08 59.47 -24.24
C THR A 811 -29.31 58.55 -24.27
N VAL A 812 -30.41 58.98 -24.90
CA VAL A 812 -31.57 58.09 -25.14
C VAL A 812 -31.26 57.00 -26.18
N THR A 813 -30.46 57.32 -27.21
CA THR A 813 -30.05 56.35 -28.23
C THR A 813 -29.07 55.31 -27.66
N ASP A 814 -28.13 55.73 -26.82
CA ASP A 814 -27.18 54.83 -26.14
C ASP A 814 -27.92 53.90 -25.17
N LEU A 815 -28.93 54.41 -24.46
CA LEU A 815 -29.80 53.61 -23.59
C LEU A 815 -30.70 52.62 -24.37
N GLU A 816 -31.15 52.99 -25.58
CA GLU A 816 -31.86 52.08 -26.49
C GLU A 816 -30.94 50.99 -27.07
N SER A 817 -29.63 51.24 -27.22
CA SER A 817 -28.65 50.19 -27.56
C SER A 817 -28.42 49.24 -26.40
N SER A 818 -27.98 49.77 -25.23
CA SER A 818 -27.67 48.96 -24.05
C SER A 818 -28.83 48.06 -23.63
N LEU A 819 -30.07 48.57 -23.67
CA LEU A 819 -31.26 47.77 -23.34
C LEU A 819 -31.61 46.73 -24.43
N GLY A 820 -31.11 46.90 -25.65
CA GLY A 820 -31.17 45.89 -26.72
C GLY A 820 -30.11 44.80 -26.52
N ASP A 821 -28.87 45.20 -26.25
CA ASP A 821 -27.74 44.31 -25.99
C ASP A 821 -28.03 43.41 -24.75
N ASP A 822 -28.55 43.98 -23.66
CA ASP A 822 -29.05 43.25 -22.48
C ASP A 822 -30.15 42.22 -22.84
N LEU A 823 -31.04 42.56 -23.79
CA LEU A 823 -32.17 41.72 -24.19
C LEU A 823 -31.74 40.54 -25.07
N ASP A 824 -30.75 40.75 -25.92
CA ASP A 824 -30.16 39.70 -26.75
C ASP A 824 -29.33 38.73 -25.87
N GLU A 825 -28.59 39.19 -24.84
CA GLU A 825 -27.95 38.27 -23.89
C GLU A 825 -29.00 37.48 -23.06
N VAL A 826 -30.03 38.15 -22.52
CA VAL A 826 -31.13 37.45 -21.81
C VAL A 826 -31.82 36.42 -22.71
N THR A 827 -31.91 36.69 -24.02
CA THR A 827 -32.43 35.74 -25.01
C THR A 827 -31.47 34.56 -25.21
N SER A 828 -30.17 34.79 -25.40
CA SER A 828 -29.16 33.72 -25.53
C SER A 828 -29.08 32.85 -24.27
N ARG A 829 -29.21 33.43 -23.07
CA ARG A 829 -29.25 32.69 -21.80
C ARG A 829 -30.53 31.87 -21.65
N LEU A 830 -31.66 32.34 -22.17
CA LEU A 830 -32.89 31.53 -22.25
C LEU A 830 -32.79 30.38 -23.27
N GLU A 831 -32.11 30.59 -24.40
CA GLU A 831 -31.87 29.52 -25.38
C GLU A 831 -30.90 28.45 -24.83
N SER A 832 -29.84 28.85 -24.10
CA SER A 832 -28.97 27.92 -23.37
C SER A 832 -29.72 27.15 -22.28
N VAL A 833 -30.54 27.82 -21.45
CA VAL A 833 -31.36 27.13 -20.43
C VAL A 833 -32.39 26.19 -21.06
N ALA A 834 -32.94 26.52 -22.23
CA ALA A 834 -33.81 25.60 -22.96
C ALA A 834 -33.06 24.35 -23.46
N GLY A 835 -31.85 24.53 -24.03
CA GLY A 835 -30.99 23.41 -24.44
C GLY A 835 -30.60 22.50 -23.26
N ASN A 836 -30.28 23.09 -22.11
CA ASN A 836 -29.97 22.34 -20.89
C ASN A 836 -31.18 21.55 -20.37
N VAL A 837 -32.42 22.05 -20.56
CA VAL A 837 -33.65 21.31 -20.23
C VAL A 837 -33.91 20.19 -21.23
N GLU A 838 -33.71 20.40 -22.53
CA GLU A 838 -33.82 19.32 -23.54
C GLU A 838 -32.76 18.22 -23.32
N ALA A 839 -31.56 18.57 -22.86
CA ALA A 839 -30.55 17.61 -22.41
C ALA A 839 -31.01 16.82 -21.18
N LEU A 840 -31.52 17.50 -20.14
CA LEU A 840 -32.00 16.85 -18.92
C LEU A 840 -33.22 15.94 -19.15
N GLU A 841 -34.08 16.25 -20.13
CA GLU A 841 -35.15 15.34 -20.57
C GLU A 841 -34.57 14.08 -21.25
N GLY A 842 -33.48 14.22 -22.02
CA GLY A 842 -32.74 13.09 -22.60
C GLY A 842 -32.04 12.22 -21.56
N ASP A 843 -31.42 12.82 -20.55
CA ASP A 843 -30.80 12.11 -19.42
C ASP A 843 -31.85 11.36 -18.60
N LEU A 844 -33.05 11.94 -18.42
CA LEU A 844 -34.18 11.29 -17.74
C LEU A 844 -34.71 10.06 -18.51
N ASP A 845 -34.88 10.16 -19.84
CA ASP A 845 -35.21 9.02 -20.70
C ASP A 845 -34.11 7.93 -20.64
N GLY A 846 -32.84 8.35 -20.51
CA GLY A 846 -31.70 7.46 -20.25
C GLY A 846 -31.80 6.72 -18.92
N PHE A 847 -32.09 7.43 -17.83
CA PHE A 847 -32.31 6.82 -16.51
C PHE A 847 -33.56 5.92 -16.48
N GLU A 848 -34.68 6.26 -17.14
CA GLU A 848 -35.84 5.36 -17.23
C GLU A 848 -35.49 4.07 -17.98
N THR A 849 -34.62 4.16 -19.00
CA THR A 849 -34.09 2.98 -19.71
C THR A 849 -33.20 2.13 -18.80
N GLN A 850 -32.23 2.74 -18.09
CA GLN A 850 -31.36 2.03 -17.15
C GLN A 850 -32.14 1.35 -16.01
N VAL A 851 -33.15 2.01 -15.45
CA VAL A 851 -34.01 1.41 -14.41
C VAL A 851 -34.78 0.20 -14.97
N SER A 852 -35.25 0.25 -16.22
CA SER A 852 -35.86 -0.92 -16.86
C SER A 852 -34.87 -2.07 -17.07
N GLU A 853 -33.60 -1.78 -17.37
CA GLU A 853 -32.55 -2.80 -17.49
C GLU A 853 -32.14 -3.38 -16.12
N PHE A 854 -32.19 -2.59 -15.04
CA PHE A 854 -32.05 -3.08 -13.68
C PHE A 854 -33.21 -3.99 -13.27
N ASP A 855 -34.47 -3.64 -13.57
CA ASP A 855 -35.64 -4.49 -13.31
C ASP A 855 -35.52 -5.84 -14.06
N ASP A 856 -35.21 -5.83 -15.36
CA ASP A 856 -34.95 -7.05 -16.15
C ASP A 856 -33.78 -7.89 -15.57
N ARG A 857 -32.77 -7.23 -15.00
CA ARG A 857 -31.63 -7.90 -14.34
C ARG A 857 -32.00 -8.50 -13.00
N PHE A 858 -32.88 -7.87 -12.22
CA PHE A 858 -33.41 -8.42 -10.97
C PHE A 858 -34.33 -9.62 -11.22
N ASP A 859 -35.24 -9.56 -12.20
CA ASP A 859 -36.05 -10.71 -12.66
C ASP A 859 -35.14 -11.89 -13.08
N ALA A 860 -34.00 -11.61 -13.72
CA ALA A 860 -33.00 -12.62 -14.07
C ALA A 860 -32.18 -13.15 -12.87
N GLN A 861 -31.96 -12.36 -11.83
CA GLN A 861 -31.34 -12.80 -10.58
C GLN A 861 -32.29 -13.66 -9.74
N ASP A 862 -33.56 -13.28 -9.60
CA ASP A 862 -34.59 -14.09 -8.93
C ASP A 862 -34.73 -15.47 -9.61
N ALA A 863 -34.76 -15.51 -10.95
CA ALA A 863 -34.77 -16.77 -11.69
C ALA A 863 -33.51 -17.64 -11.46
N ARG A 864 -32.35 -17.04 -11.17
CA ARG A 864 -31.13 -17.76 -10.77
C ARG A 864 -31.21 -18.25 -9.32
N ILE A 865 -31.78 -17.46 -8.41
CA ILE A 865 -31.97 -17.81 -6.99
C ILE A 865 -32.96 -18.97 -6.85
N ASP A 866 -34.07 -18.98 -7.60
CA ASP A 866 -34.99 -20.12 -7.72
C ASP A 866 -34.25 -21.37 -8.24
N GLY A 867 -33.40 -21.22 -9.25
CA GLY A 867 -32.58 -22.30 -9.81
C GLY A 867 -31.57 -22.89 -8.82
N VAL A 868 -30.91 -22.03 -8.02
CA VAL A 868 -30.00 -22.46 -6.94
C VAL A 868 -30.77 -23.15 -5.82
N SER A 869 -31.93 -22.61 -5.42
CA SER A 869 -32.81 -23.19 -4.39
C SER A 869 -33.32 -24.59 -4.80
N GLY A 870 -33.64 -24.78 -6.08
CA GLY A 870 -33.97 -26.09 -6.64
C GLY A 870 -32.80 -27.08 -6.58
N ARG A 871 -31.59 -26.64 -6.94
CA ARG A 871 -30.37 -27.47 -6.86
C ARG A 871 -29.98 -27.82 -5.42
N LEU A 872 -30.15 -26.89 -4.47
CA LEU A 872 -29.95 -27.16 -3.04
C LEU A 872 -30.96 -28.19 -2.51
N SER A 873 -32.20 -28.15 -2.98
CA SER A 873 -33.22 -29.16 -2.63
C SER A 873 -32.82 -30.56 -3.15
N GLU A 874 -32.37 -30.66 -4.41
CA GLU A 874 -31.89 -31.92 -5.01
C GLU A 874 -30.59 -32.43 -4.35
N LEU A 875 -29.72 -31.54 -3.88
CA LEU A 875 -28.55 -31.89 -3.06
C LEU A 875 -28.95 -32.39 -1.66
N SER A 876 -29.96 -31.80 -1.03
CA SER A 876 -30.50 -32.27 0.25
C SER A 876 -31.11 -33.68 0.13
N GLU A 877 -31.93 -33.94 -0.90
CA GLU A 877 -32.48 -35.28 -1.17
C GLU A 877 -31.37 -36.31 -1.46
N ARG A 878 -30.26 -35.89 -2.09
CA ARG A 878 -29.07 -36.73 -2.27
C ARG A 878 -28.29 -36.96 -0.97
N ALA A 879 -28.18 -35.96 -0.09
CA ALA A 879 -27.52 -36.11 1.21
C ALA A 879 -28.27 -37.12 2.10
N GLU A 880 -29.59 -36.97 2.24
CA GLU A 880 -30.45 -37.94 2.94
C GLU A 880 -30.32 -39.36 2.33
N SER A 881 -30.18 -39.47 1.01
CA SER A 881 -29.95 -40.77 0.36
C SER A 881 -28.56 -41.36 0.61
N ILE A 882 -27.53 -40.54 0.85
CA ILE A 882 -26.17 -41.00 1.14
C ILE A 882 -26.06 -41.39 2.62
N GLU A 883 -26.59 -40.57 3.52
CA GLU A 883 -26.73 -40.86 4.96
C GLU A 883 -27.44 -42.22 5.17
N SER A 884 -28.55 -42.43 4.47
CA SER A 884 -29.28 -43.70 4.51
C SER A 884 -28.47 -44.87 3.96
N SER A 885 -27.67 -44.71 2.90
CA SER A 885 -26.78 -45.79 2.43
C SER A 885 -25.73 -46.11 3.49
N LEU A 886 -24.99 -45.09 3.94
CA LEU A 886 -23.90 -45.22 4.89
C LEU A 886 -24.36 -45.84 6.22
N ALA A 887 -25.57 -45.55 6.68
CA ALA A 887 -26.16 -46.21 7.84
C ALA A 887 -26.36 -47.72 7.64
N ASN A 888 -26.83 -48.17 6.46
CA ASN A 888 -26.93 -49.60 6.16
C ASN A 888 -25.54 -50.24 6.00
N ASP A 889 -24.60 -49.53 5.38
CA ASP A 889 -23.22 -50.00 5.17
C ASP A 889 -22.48 -50.15 6.52
N VAL A 890 -22.74 -49.26 7.49
CA VAL A 890 -22.24 -49.32 8.87
C VAL A 890 -22.92 -50.44 9.68
N ASP A 891 -24.22 -50.67 9.52
CA ASP A 891 -24.92 -51.81 10.13
C ASP A 891 -24.35 -53.15 9.61
N GLU A 892 -24.09 -53.27 8.29
CA GLU A 892 -23.48 -54.47 7.70
C GLU A 892 -22.04 -54.67 8.17
N LEU A 893 -21.21 -53.62 8.17
CA LEU A 893 -19.84 -53.68 8.68
C LEU A 893 -19.80 -54.02 10.17
N SER A 894 -20.75 -53.55 10.97
CA SER A 894 -20.87 -53.89 12.39
C SER A 894 -21.19 -55.37 12.59
N ALA A 895 -22.12 -55.93 11.81
CA ALA A 895 -22.43 -57.36 11.83
C ALA A 895 -21.23 -58.22 11.37
N ARG A 896 -20.49 -57.79 10.33
CA ARG A 896 -19.25 -58.47 9.90
C ARG A 896 -18.16 -58.41 10.96
N LEU A 897 -18.04 -57.30 11.69
CA LEU A 897 -17.10 -57.14 12.80
C LEU A 897 -17.45 -58.08 13.97
N GLU A 898 -18.74 -58.25 14.29
CA GLU A 898 -19.21 -59.18 15.32
C GLU A 898 -18.80 -60.63 14.98
N THR A 899 -19.02 -61.07 13.73
CA THR A 899 -18.54 -62.39 13.24
C THR A 899 -17.02 -62.54 13.40
N VAL A 900 -16.22 -61.57 12.96
CA VAL A 900 -14.75 -61.64 13.04
C VAL A 900 -14.24 -61.65 14.50
N VAL A 901 -14.98 -61.03 15.43
CA VAL A 901 -14.68 -61.10 16.87
C VAL A 901 -14.97 -62.49 17.43
N ASP A 902 -16.10 -63.11 17.08
CA ASP A 902 -16.44 -64.48 17.50
C ASP A 902 -15.48 -65.53 16.89
N GLU A 903 -15.07 -65.35 15.63
CA GLU A 903 -14.00 -66.15 14.99
C GLU A 903 -12.66 -65.99 15.73
N THR A 904 -12.29 -64.76 16.08
CA THR A 904 -11.05 -64.48 16.82
C THR A 904 -11.06 -65.13 18.20
N ALA A 905 -12.18 -65.05 18.92
CA ALA A 905 -12.35 -65.72 20.21
C ALA A 905 -12.30 -67.25 20.07
N THR A 906 -12.83 -67.80 18.98
CA THR A 906 -12.74 -69.24 18.67
C THR A 906 -11.29 -69.66 18.43
N VAL A 907 -10.53 -68.89 17.63
CA VAL A 907 -9.09 -69.11 17.40
C VAL A 907 -8.28 -69.00 18.69
N GLU A 908 -8.63 -68.09 19.60
CA GLU A 908 -7.95 -67.94 20.90
C GLU A 908 -8.17 -69.16 21.81
N ASN A 909 -9.39 -69.71 21.86
CA ASN A 909 -9.69 -70.98 22.54
C ASN A 909 -8.93 -72.17 21.91
N ASP A 910 -8.83 -72.21 20.58
CA ASP A 910 -8.08 -73.24 19.85
C ASP A 910 -6.57 -73.18 20.15
N ILE A 911 -6.02 -71.97 20.34
CA ILE A 911 -4.63 -71.75 20.77
C ILE A 911 -4.42 -72.26 22.20
N GLU A 912 -5.27 -71.92 23.17
CA GLU A 912 -5.19 -72.46 24.54
C GLU A 912 -5.28 -74.01 24.54
N GLY A 913 -6.17 -74.57 23.71
CA GLY A 913 -6.30 -76.01 23.50
C GLY A 913 -5.05 -76.68 22.89
N VAL A 914 -4.31 -75.98 22.05
CA VAL A 914 -3.00 -76.43 21.52
C VAL A 914 -1.90 -76.32 22.57
N GLU A 915 -1.86 -75.25 23.38
CA GLU A 915 -0.88 -75.09 24.46
C GLU A 915 -1.04 -76.15 25.54
N GLY A 916 -2.27 -76.41 26.01
CA GLY A 916 -2.55 -77.49 26.98
C GLY A 916 -2.16 -78.89 26.47
N ARG A 917 -2.21 -79.11 25.15
CA ARG A 917 -1.74 -80.35 24.51
C ARG A 917 -0.21 -80.41 24.38
N PHE A 918 0.47 -79.27 24.33
CA PHE A 918 1.94 -79.21 24.43
C PHE A 918 2.40 -79.53 25.85
N ASP A 919 1.72 -79.02 26.88
CA ASP A 919 2.01 -79.34 28.28
C ASP A 919 1.80 -80.84 28.59
N GLU A 920 0.74 -81.47 28.07
CA GLU A 920 0.55 -82.93 28.18
C GLU A 920 1.71 -83.70 27.51
N PHE A 921 2.18 -83.21 26.36
CA PHE A 921 3.26 -83.84 25.61
C PHE A 921 4.63 -83.70 26.32
N ASP A 922 4.93 -82.55 26.91
CA ASP A 922 6.15 -82.34 27.69
C ASP A 922 6.15 -83.17 29.00
N GLY A 923 5.02 -83.19 29.72
CA GLY A 923 4.83 -84.07 30.88
C GLY A 923 5.05 -85.55 30.54
N ARG A 924 4.58 -85.99 29.37
CA ARG A 924 4.81 -87.35 28.86
C ARG A 924 6.25 -87.61 28.39
N LEU A 925 6.97 -86.59 27.91
CA LEU A 925 8.42 -86.69 27.69
C LEU A 925 9.16 -86.86 29.02
N GLY A 926 8.75 -86.14 30.08
CA GLY A 926 9.24 -86.31 31.44
C GLY A 926 9.08 -87.75 31.95
N GLU A 927 7.88 -88.34 31.85
CA GLU A 927 7.67 -89.77 32.19
C GLU A 927 8.56 -90.72 31.37
N HIS A 928 8.88 -90.37 30.12
CA HIS A 928 9.72 -91.17 29.25
C HIS A 928 11.21 -91.08 29.61
N ASP A 929 11.70 -89.90 30.01
CA ASP A 929 13.07 -89.72 30.49
C ASP A 929 13.28 -90.36 31.88
N ASP A 930 12.33 -90.19 32.81
CA ASP A 930 12.32 -90.91 34.10
C ASP A 930 12.42 -92.43 33.88
N ARG A 931 11.61 -92.97 32.96
CA ARG A 931 11.65 -94.40 32.57
C ARG A 931 12.98 -94.80 31.92
N LEU A 932 13.66 -93.90 31.20
CA LEU A 932 14.95 -94.18 30.60
C LEU A 932 16.07 -94.21 31.63
N GLU A 933 16.03 -93.36 32.67
CA GLU A 933 16.97 -93.43 33.80
C GLU A 933 16.75 -94.72 34.62
N ASP A 934 15.49 -95.07 34.89
CA ASP A 934 15.11 -96.32 35.58
C ASP A 934 15.56 -97.57 34.80
N LEU A 935 15.42 -97.57 33.46
CA LEU A 935 15.88 -98.66 32.59
C LEU A 935 17.41 -98.69 32.46
N ALA A 936 18.08 -97.54 32.50
CA ALA A 936 19.54 -97.46 32.53
C ALA A 936 20.11 -98.03 33.84
N GLN A 937 19.49 -97.74 34.98
CA GLN A 937 19.87 -98.36 36.27
C GLN A 937 19.65 -99.88 36.24
N GLN A 938 18.54 -100.37 35.70
CA GLN A 938 18.31 -101.81 35.52
C GLN A 938 19.38 -102.48 34.64
N LEU A 939 19.91 -101.79 33.62
CA LEU A 939 21.01 -102.28 32.78
C LEU A 939 22.36 -102.30 33.53
N VAL A 940 22.59 -101.41 34.49
CA VAL A 940 23.75 -101.45 35.39
C VAL A 940 23.65 -102.65 36.33
N ASP A 941 22.51 -102.82 37.01
CA ASP A 941 22.27 -103.94 37.93
C ASP A 941 22.42 -105.31 37.23
N LEU A 942 21.94 -105.42 35.98
CA LEU A 942 22.05 -106.64 35.19
C LEU A 942 23.48 -106.90 34.65
N ALA A 943 24.29 -105.85 34.49
CA ALA A 943 25.70 -105.98 34.14
C ALA A 943 26.51 -106.55 35.34
N ASP A 944 26.24 -106.07 36.55
CA ASP A 944 26.83 -106.59 37.80
C ASP A 944 26.42 -108.06 38.03
N GLU A 945 25.15 -108.43 37.78
CA GLU A 945 24.73 -109.85 37.83
C GLU A 945 25.44 -110.70 36.75
N THR A 946 25.74 -110.13 35.58
CA THR A 946 26.50 -110.82 34.53
C THR A 946 27.96 -111.08 34.94
N GLU A 947 28.63 -110.16 35.65
CA GLU A 947 29.96 -110.42 36.22
C GLU A 947 29.90 -111.50 37.32
N SER A 948 28.84 -111.51 38.13
CA SER A 948 28.57 -112.58 39.10
C SER A 948 28.43 -113.96 38.45
N ILE A 949 27.72 -114.06 37.32
CA ILE A 949 27.60 -115.30 36.53
C ILE A 949 28.98 -115.75 35.99
N GLY A 950 29.84 -114.83 35.57
CA GLY A 950 31.22 -115.14 35.18
C GLY A 950 32.05 -115.78 36.30
N SER A 951 31.80 -115.40 37.56
CA SER A 951 32.43 -116.06 38.72
C SER A 951 31.93 -117.50 38.93
N LEU A 952 30.64 -117.74 38.68
CA LEU A 952 30.02 -119.08 38.75
C LEU A 952 30.50 -120.00 37.63
N GLU A 953 30.78 -119.49 36.43
CA GLU A 953 31.37 -120.29 35.34
C GLU A 953 32.78 -120.79 35.69
N ALA A 954 33.61 -119.95 36.33
CA ALA A 954 34.93 -120.35 36.82
C ALA A 954 34.88 -121.44 37.90
N ASP A 955 33.93 -121.36 38.84
CA ASP A 955 33.68 -122.41 39.83
C ASP A 955 33.18 -123.71 39.18
N LEU A 956 32.39 -123.62 38.10
CA LEU A 956 31.88 -124.77 37.36
C LEU A 956 32.99 -125.46 36.53
N GLU A 957 33.90 -124.70 35.92
CA GLU A 957 35.09 -125.26 35.26
C GLU A 957 35.97 -126.02 36.29
N ALA A 958 36.20 -125.43 37.47
CA ALA A 958 36.92 -126.08 38.56
C ALA A 958 36.22 -127.36 39.07
N LEU A 959 34.88 -127.36 39.13
CA LEU A 959 34.09 -128.55 39.48
C LEU A 959 34.18 -129.65 38.41
N SER A 960 34.20 -129.27 37.13
CA SER A 960 34.33 -130.22 36.01
C SER A 960 35.66 -130.99 36.05
N ALA A 961 36.76 -130.31 36.41
CA ALA A 961 38.07 -130.91 36.58
C ALA A 961 38.11 -131.92 37.75
N ALA A 962 37.30 -131.70 38.80
CA ALA A 962 37.16 -132.65 39.90
C ALA A 962 36.35 -133.91 39.51
N VAL A 963 35.33 -133.77 38.64
CA VAL A 963 34.56 -134.91 38.11
C VAL A 963 35.43 -135.78 37.19
N ALA A 964 36.21 -135.16 36.30
CA ALA A 964 37.12 -135.87 35.39
C ALA A 964 38.19 -136.72 36.12
N ALA A 965 38.50 -136.41 37.38
CA ALA A 965 39.40 -137.21 38.21
C ALA A 965 38.77 -138.51 38.74
N LEU A 966 37.43 -138.60 38.85
CA LEU A 966 36.72 -139.73 39.44
C LEU A 966 36.41 -140.88 38.46
N GLU A 967 36.41 -140.63 37.15
CA GLU A 967 36.05 -141.64 36.13
C GLU A 967 37.15 -142.68 35.82
N SER A 968 38.28 -142.69 36.55
CA SER A 968 39.45 -143.53 36.23
C SER A 968 39.67 -144.77 37.12
N GLU A 969 38.88 -144.98 38.18
CA GLU A 969 39.03 -146.14 39.09
C GLU A 969 37.69 -146.80 39.49
N ASN A 970 37.17 -147.73 38.67
CA ASN A 970 36.51 -148.95 39.20
C ASN A 970 36.39 -150.08 38.17
N ASP A 971 36.87 -151.28 38.49
CA ASP A 971 36.80 -152.48 37.63
C ASP A 971 36.84 -153.76 38.51
N GLY A 972 35.85 -154.66 38.40
CA GLY A 972 35.96 -156.06 38.87
C GLY A 972 35.02 -156.64 39.97
N ASP A 973 33.96 -157.33 39.51
CA ASP A 973 33.43 -158.65 39.97
C ASP A 973 32.88 -158.92 41.43
N GLY A 974 32.09 -160.00 41.59
CA GLY A 974 31.43 -160.48 42.84
C GLY A 974 31.97 -161.83 43.37
N PRO A 975 31.16 -162.83 43.84
CA PRO A 975 29.73 -162.83 44.20
C PRO A 975 29.32 -163.74 45.44
N THR A 976 28.01 -163.79 45.81
CA THR A 976 27.29 -164.84 46.66
C THR A 976 27.68 -164.97 48.18
N ASP A 977 26.97 -165.66 49.11
CA ASP A 977 25.73 -166.49 49.12
C ASP A 977 24.95 -166.50 50.48
N ALA A 978 23.71 -167.05 50.48
CA ALA A 978 22.93 -167.77 51.52
C ALA A 978 22.80 -167.34 53.02
N GLY A 979 21.55 -167.33 53.55
CA GLY A 979 21.29 -168.11 54.80
C GLY A 979 20.48 -167.60 56.02
N SER A 980 19.34 -166.91 55.90
CA SER A 980 18.24 -166.84 56.92
C SER A 980 18.42 -166.13 58.30
N SER A 981 17.49 -165.18 58.54
CA SER A 981 16.79 -164.85 59.81
C SER A 981 17.52 -164.35 61.09
N SER A 982 17.17 -163.10 61.47
CA SER A 982 16.95 -162.59 62.85
C SER A 982 18.14 -162.41 63.82
N GLY A 983 18.47 -161.14 64.15
CA GLY A 983 19.23 -160.76 65.36
C GLY A 983 19.89 -159.37 65.27
N SER A 984 19.83 -158.57 66.35
CA SER A 984 20.43 -157.22 66.45
C SER A 984 21.30 -157.06 67.72
N ALA A 985 22.01 -155.93 67.83
CA ALA A 985 22.97 -155.55 68.90
C ALA A 985 24.33 -156.26 68.82
N LEU A 986 25.44 -155.78 69.40
CA LEU A 986 25.72 -154.74 70.41
C LEU A 986 26.54 -153.57 69.78
N VAL A 987 27.08 -152.52 70.46
CA VAL A 987 27.45 -152.27 71.87
C VAL A 987 27.26 -150.77 72.24
N MET A 988 27.55 -150.40 73.50
CA MET A 988 27.57 -149.04 74.07
C MET A 988 28.99 -148.67 74.58
N PRO A 989 29.18 -147.53 75.28
CA PRO A 989 29.17 -147.64 76.75
C PRO A 989 28.50 -146.47 77.54
N THR A 990 27.87 -146.84 78.67
CA THR A 990 27.66 -146.04 79.92
C THR A 990 26.93 -144.67 79.86
N LEU A 991 25.63 -144.57 80.23
CA LEU A 991 25.03 -144.39 81.59
C LEU A 991 24.62 -142.91 81.88
N ALA A 992 23.67 -142.51 82.76
CA ALA A 992 22.71 -143.23 83.63
C ALA A 992 21.47 -142.36 84.03
N GLY A 993 20.26 -142.93 84.05
CA GLY A 993 19.06 -142.45 84.80
C GLY A 993 18.25 -141.26 84.21
N GLY A 994 16.92 -141.14 84.39
CA GLY A 994 15.93 -142.15 84.83
C GLY A 994 14.54 -141.61 85.27
N GLY A 995 13.45 -142.16 84.70
CA GLY A 995 12.09 -142.17 85.29
C GLY A 995 10.98 -141.29 84.63
N GLY A 996 9.81 -141.88 84.34
CA GLY A 996 8.57 -141.17 83.93
C GLY A 996 7.60 -142.00 83.04
N ALA A 997 6.27 -141.89 83.26
CA ALA A 997 5.18 -142.53 82.48
C ALA A 997 3.87 -141.70 82.63
N GLY A 998 2.82 -141.78 81.79
CA GLY A 998 2.56 -142.55 80.56
C GLY A 998 1.05 -142.53 80.16
N VAL A 999 0.65 -143.31 79.13
CA VAL A 999 -0.76 -143.71 78.76
C VAL A 999 -1.67 -142.76 77.92
N VAL A 1000 -1.65 -142.97 76.59
CA VAL A 1000 -2.74 -143.07 75.55
C VAL A 1000 -4.20 -142.62 75.83
N SER A 1001 -4.80 -141.74 74.98
CA SER A 1001 -5.92 -142.08 74.01
C SER A 1001 -6.70 -140.91 73.31
N GLY A 1002 -6.71 -140.87 71.95
CA GLY A 1002 -7.94 -140.78 71.08
C GLY A 1002 -8.57 -139.47 70.50
N GLY A 1003 -8.60 -139.32 69.16
CA GLY A 1003 -9.57 -138.53 68.30
C GLY A 1003 -9.36 -137.00 68.18
N ALA A 1004 -9.34 -136.28 67.02
CA ALA A 1004 -9.93 -136.35 65.64
C ALA A 1004 -11.41 -135.89 65.57
N VAL A 1005 -11.92 -135.04 64.64
CA VAL A 1005 -11.65 -134.71 63.20
C VAL A 1005 -11.96 -133.18 62.99
N ALA A 1006 -11.18 -132.32 62.29
CA ALA A 1006 -11.16 -131.99 60.83
C ALA A 1006 -12.55 -131.61 60.22
N LEU A 1007 -12.75 -130.80 59.16
CA LEU A 1007 -11.98 -129.98 58.17
C LEU A 1007 -13.00 -128.94 57.56
N ALA A 1008 -12.78 -127.93 56.70
CA ALA A 1008 -11.71 -127.34 55.87
C ALA A 1008 -12.03 -125.81 55.66
N GLY A 1009 -11.30 -124.94 54.93
CA GLY A 1009 -10.01 -125.05 54.22
C GLY A 1009 -10.06 -124.85 52.67
N ASP A 1010 -9.53 -123.79 52.02
CA ASP A 1010 -9.65 -122.31 52.21
C ASP A 1010 -8.66 -121.51 51.27
N VAL A 1011 -8.89 -120.21 50.99
CA VAL A 1011 -7.95 -119.16 50.46
C VAL A 1011 -7.42 -119.18 48.98
N THR A 1012 -6.97 -118.00 48.51
CA THR A 1012 -6.37 -117.64 47.20
C THR A 1012 -4.83 -117.82 47.11
N ILE A 1013 -4.25 -117.74 45.89
CA ILE A 1013 -2.92 -117.21 45.47
C ILE A 1013 -2.63 -117.66 44.02
N GLY A 1014 -1.96 -116.82 43.21
CA GLY A 1014 -1.71 -117.05 41.78
C GLY A 1014 -0.24 -117.19 41.35
N ALA A 1015 -0.02 -117.36 40.04
CA ALA A 1015 1.25 -117.24 39.31
C ALA A 1015 0.95 -117.16 37.79
N GLY A 1016 1.80 -116.51 36.98
CA GLY A 1016 1.63 -116.41 35.52
C GLY A 1016 2.83 -116.94 34.73
N ALA A 1017 2.70 -117.03 33.39
CA ALA A 1017 3.80 -116.96 32.39
C ALA A 1017 3.33 -117.24 30.92
N VAL A 1018 4.16 -116.79 29.96
CA VAL A 1018 4.31 -117.23 28.53
C VAL A 1018 3.39 -116.62 27.44
N ALA A 1019 4.04 -116.26 26.32
CA ALA A 1019 3.51 -115.87 24.98
C ALA A 1019 2.71 -114.55 24.92
N LEU A 1020 3.14 -113.46 24.26
CA LEU A 1020 4.00 -113.29 23.07
C LEU A 1020 3.39 -113.92 21.80
N GLY A 1021 2.46 -113.20 21.15
CA GLY A 1021 1.82 -113.67 19.91
C GLY A 1021 0.92 -112.68 19.14
N VAL A 1022 0.36 -111.64 19.78
CA VAL A 1022 -0.69 -110.79 19.14
C VAL A 1022 -0.14 -109.58 18.36
N VAL A 1023 0.96 -108.97 18.81
CA VAL A 1023 1.48 -107.70 18.24
C VAL A 1023 1.88 -107.82 16.75
N LEU A 1024 2.27 -109.00 16.28
CA LEU A 1024 2.59 -109.25 14.86
C LEU A 1024 1.36 -109.41 13.94
N VAL A 1025 0.13 -109.39 14.47
CA VAL A 1025 -1.10 -109.50 13.66
C VAL A 1025 -1.59 -108.13 13.19
N LEU A 1026 -1.48 -107.08 14.01
CA LEU A 1026 -1.95 -105.73 13.65
C LEU A 1026 -1.09 -105.08 12.56
N VAL A 1027 0.23 -105.29 12.58
CA VAL A 1027 1.15 -104.83 11.52
C VAL A 1027 0.85 -105.47 10.15
N ALA A 1028 0.13 -106.60 10.12
CA ALA A 1028 -0.33 -107.25 8.89
C ALA A 1028 -1.72 -106.76 8.41
N LEU A 1029 -2.42 -105.94 9.20
CA LEU A 1029 -3.78 -105.47 8.92
C LEU A 1029 -3.81 -104.02 8.43
N VAL A 1030 -2.85 -103.19 8.85
CA VAL A 1030 -2.62 -101.79 8.37
C VAL A 1030 -1.90 -101.75 7.00
N LEU A 1031 -1.97 -102.84 6.23
CA LEU A 1031 -1.52 -102.93 4.83
C LEU A 1031 -2.64 -103.43 3.91
N TYR A 1032 -3.91 -103.29 4.31
CA TYR A 1032 -5.04 -103.72 3.50
C TYR A 1032 -6.33 -102.92 3.78
N ARG A 1033 -6.46 -101.80 3.04
CA ARG A 1033 -7.17 -100.55 3.39
C ARG A 1033 -6.29 -99.60 4.18
#